data_AF-A0A7L4AYE8-F1
#
_entry.id   AF-A0A7L4AYE8-F1
#
_cell.length_a   1.000
_cell.length_b   1.000
_cell.length_c   1.000
_cell.angle_alpha   90.00
_cell.angle_beta   90.00
_cell.angle_gamma   90.00
#
_symmetry.space_group_name_H-M   'P 1'
#
loop_
_entity.id
_entity.type
_entity.pdbx_description
1 polymer ?
#
loop_
_entity_poly.entity_id
_entity_poly.type
_entity_poly.pdbx_seq_one_letter_code
_entity_poly.pdbx_strand_id
1 'polypeptide(L)'
;MGPDVPLLNDYKQEFFLKRFPQTVLGGPRFKLGYCAPPYIYVNQIILFLMPWVLGGVGTLLYQLGVMKDYYTAALSGGLMFVTALILQMTNLYAKQKTVTVERIQIQNTLTDEDEFEFSSCVGSETVKFIISGKKYIINTVFHSLLAGVLCGLGTWYLLPNRITLLYSNIGGTVMIFVFGWVTICIGEYSLIINTATETATFQALDTYEITALMRPFYIFVFIAVDLAHRFAVNTPILEQTNQILHIIFLFLPFLWAVGILPPLDALFLWGMEQLLEFGLGGSPMSSNTKLLVMFLISAGTAIASYFIPSTLGVVLFMTGFGFILSLNLSEIGFAFKHTMISHLSSSKFKNMHRGLRIQFGWREFIFYLTVLTFTLIEASLLHQFAGCSSFSKVSPQAIVSYILIILLIIVWILREIQRVYLFGIFRNPFYPKDVRTVTVFMEKQRRLMKVGVVRRILLTLVSPFAMIAFLSLDRSLQNLHSVSVCIGFTRIFRMVWQNTENALLDIVVVSIAQMLVLNPDLWWNKSLDTGIRLLLVGVLRDRLLQFVSKLQFAIAIVLTSWTEKKQRRKSTATLVTLNVVFFPILLTFIAISALLSSPLLPLFTLPVFLIGFPRPIRSWPGPVGGTACVCSDTVYYQQMVPSLAVALQSALAAGSLGLSLPGSHYLCRFQDRLMWILVLEKGFTYCGVNIKGLELQETSCHAAEAHRVDEIFEMAFEHQEQTKILSPNRYFGHILTPCTVLPVRLYSDAKNVLSGIIDSHENLKHLKDDFIKVLVWMLVQYCYKKSKTWESLGNADKNKKGSFPENQHSRAIERSRPLREEDSFSVDTIEDWTDDSDIFDLEPRMKDRKEPGQWGTTPKVHLSIPGSVETQSQDSPQEMSPEDKLYRAVVLGLPAVDKGKQQEFLPKVAFSCSYSELLSIPEEWRTAPVPTSKVNEMRQRFPEEWYHFILSQLDFFHLKEKPSNLLEDLMKDKALKDLYIHGVLSCCFGLFGLDNTVPAPSHVFRAYTGGIPWSVGLDWLTGKPELFQLALKAFRYTFKLMVDKASLGPVENFKELVNCLEEYENDWYIGLVSDLEWQQAVLQEKPYLFSLGHDPNMGIYTGRVLTLQELLVQVGKLNDEAVRGQWANLSWELLYATNDDEERYSIQAHPVLLRNLTVQAADPPLGYPIYSSELLHLPLF
;
A
#
# COMPACT_ATOMS: atom_id res chain seq x y z
N MET A 1 13.24 -16.02 25.19
CA MET A 1 14.33 -15.19 24.64
C MET A 1 15.15 -14.62 25.78
N GLY A 2 16.48 -14.68 25.69
CA GLY A 2 17.36 -14.24 26.77
C GLY A 2 17.22 -12.73 27.02
N PRO A 3 17.24 -12.28 28.28
CA PRO A 3 17.09 -10.86 28.66
C PRO A 3 18.23 -9.93 28.18
N ASP A 4 19.16 -10.45 27.38
CA ASP A 4 20.49 -9.89 27.11
C ASP A 4 20.77 -9.62 25.61
N VAL A 5 19.77 -9.72 24.71
CA VAL A 5 19.96 -9.35 23.30
C VAL A 5 20.11 -7.82 23.17
N PRO A 6 21.25 -7.31 22.67
CA PRO A 6 21.51 -5.88 22.60
C PRO A 6 20.54 -5.18 21.63
N LEU A 7 20.22 -3.91 21.91
CA LEU A 7 19.33 -3.09 21.06
C LEU A 7 19.98 -2.70 19.73
N LEU A 8 21.30 -2.74 19.62
CA LEU A 8 22.03 -2.54 18.38
C LEU A 8 23.19 -3.53 18.43
N ASN A 9 23.46 -4.22 17.34
CA ASN A 9 24.68 -5.03 17.23
C ASN A 9 25.90 -4.12 17.44
N ASP A 10 27.00 -4.63 18.02
CA ASP A 10 28.16 -3.82 18.40
C ASP A 10 28.69 -2.95 17.24
N TYR A 11 28.72 -3.51 16.02
CA TYR A 11 29.03 -2.78 14.79
C TYR A 11 28.07 -1.60 14.52
N LYS A 12 26.76 -1.83 14.65
CA LYS A 12 25.72 -0.80 14.45
C LYS A 12 25.74 0.24 15.58
N GLN A 13 26.11 -0.14 16.79
CA GLN A 13 26.30 0.80 17.89
C GLN A 13 27.48 1.73 17.62
N GLU A 14 28.60 1.20 17.12
CA GLU A 14 29.73 2.03 16.70
C GLU A 14 29.34 2.98 15.57
N PHE A 15 28.56 2.49 14.60
CA PHE A 15 28.02 3.29 13.51
C PHE A 15 27.11 4.44 13.99
N PHE A 16 26.19 4.16 14.92
CA PHE A 16 25.36 5.19 15.55
C PHE A 16 26.22 6.22 16.30
N LEU A 17 27.23 5.78 17.05
CA LEU A 17 28.17 6.66 17.76
C LEU A 17 29.04 7.51 16.82
N LYS A 18 29.25 7.07 15.57
CA LYS A 18 29.87 7.90 14.51
C LYS A 18 28.89 8.95 13.97
N ARG A 19 27.63 8.58 13.72
CA ARG A 19 26.60 9.46 13.12
C ARG A 19 26.02 10.50 14.07
N PHE A 20 25.75 10.16 15.33
CA PHE A 20 25.09 11.08 16.27
C PHE A 20 25.83 12.42 16.46
N PRO A 21 27.17 12.45 16.67
CA PRO A 21 27.91 13.71 16.71
C PRO A 21 27.86 14.49 15.39
N GLN A 22 27.81 13.80 14.25
CA GLN A 22 27.67 14.45 12.93
C GLN A 22 26.31 15.14 12.81
N THR A 23 25.23 14.51 13.29
CA THR A 23 23.90 15.11 13.34
C THR A 23 23.85 16.32 14.27
N VAL A 24 24.44 16.24 15.46
CA VAL A 24 24.47 17.37 16.42
C VAL A 24 25.22 18.56 15.84
N LEU A 25 26.37 18.34 15.20
CA LEU A 25 27.25 19.38 14.68
C LEU A 25 26.96 19.78 13.22
N GLY A 26 25.97 19.17 12.58
CA GLY A 26 25.51 19.55 11.24
C GLY A 26 26.40 19.08 10.08
N GLY A 27 27.13 17.97 10.24
CA GLY A 27 27.86 17.32 9.16
C GLY A 27 29.36 17.03 9.35
N PRO A 28 30.12 17.67 10.28
CA PRO A 28 31.54 17.36 10.48
C PRO A 28 31.76 15.92 10.95
N ARG A 29 32.68 15.19 10.31
CA ARG A 29 32.97 13.76 10.55
C ARG A 29 34.20 13.60 11.45
N PHE A 30 34.02 13.77 12.76
CA PHE A 30 35.11 13.69 13.74
C PHE A 30 35.51 12.27 14.16
N LYS A 31 34.70 11.27 13.82
CA LYS A 31 35.01 9.86 14.06
C LYS A 31 34.82 9.08 12.77
N LEU A 32 35.91 8.58 12.18
CA LEU A 32 35.92 7.74 10.98
C LEU A 32 36.22 6.29 11.39
N GLY A 33 35.67 5.32 10.65
CA GLY A 33 35.86 3.88 10.90
C GLY A 33 37.28 3.37 10.61
N TYR A 34 38.11 4.20 10.00
CA TYR A 34 39.48 3.89 9.59
C TYR A 34 40.43 5.02 9.98
N CYS A 35 41.73 4.75 9.95
CA CYS A 35 42.77 5.71 10.33
C CYS A 35 42.93 6.81 9.27
N ALA A 36 42.24 7.94 9.46
CA ALA A 36 42.39 9.13 8.65
C ALA A 36 43.54 10.04 9.17
N PRO A 37 44.32 10.68 8.27
CA PRO A 37 45.35 11.64 8.66
C PRO A 37 44.82 12.82 9.49
N PRO A 38 45.59 13.35 10.45
CA PRO A 38 45.13 14.40 11.38
C PRO A 38 44.71 15.70 10.68
N TYR A 39 45.30 16.01 9.52
CA TYR A 39 44.96 17.21 8.76
C TYR A 39 43.51 17.23 8.26
N ILE A 40 42.84 16.09 8.13
CA ILE A 40 41.44 16.01 7.68
C ILE A 40 40.52 16.57 8.75
N TYR A 41 40.73 16.17 10.00
CA TYR A 41 39.97 16.69 11.14
C TYR A 41 40.24 18.19 11.34
N VAL A 42 41.50 18.62 11.24
CA VAL A 42 41.86 20.04 11.35
C VAL A 42 41.20 20.88 10.26
N ASN A 43 41.21 20.43 9.00
CA ASN A 43 40.56 21.13 7.90
C ASN A 43 39.04 21.23 8.10
N GLN A 44 38.38 20.18 8.62
CA GLN A 44 36.95 20.24 8.94
C GLN A 44 36.64 21.24 10.05
N ILE A 45 37.47 21.32 11.11
CA ILE A 45 37.30 22.30 12.20
C ILE A 45 37.48 23.73 11.67
N ILE A 46 38.51 23.97 10.85
CA ILE A 46 38.76 25.28 10.24
C ILE A 46 37.55 25.70 9.41
N LEU A 47 37.07 24.82 8.53
CA LEU A 47 35.91 25.12 7.68
C LEU A 47 34.61 25.30 8.48
N PHE A 48 34.44 24.59 9.60
CA PHE A 48 33.31 24.77 10.50
C PHE A 48 33.30 26.13 11.21
N LEU A 49 34.46 26.66 11.60
CA LEU A 49 34.57 27.95 12.30
C LEU A 49 34.65 29.16 11.36
N MET A 50 34.83 28.96 10.05
CA MET A 50 34.94 30.04 9.07
C MET A 50 33.80 31.07 9.13
N PRO A 51 32.51 30.68 9.20
CA PRO A 51 31.41 31.65 9.33
C PRO A 51 31.55 32.57 10.53
N TRP A 52 31.95 32.02 11.68
CA TRP A 52 32.16 32.80 12.89
C TRP A 52 33.36 33.73 12.75
N VAL A 53 34.47 33.30 12.14
CA VAL A 53 35.63 34.18 11.92
C VAL A 53 35.24 35.36 11.02
N LEU A 54 34.62 35.09 9.87
CA LEU A 54 34.23 36.12 8.90
C LEU A 54 33.14 37.05 9.45
N GLY A 55 32.14 36.50 10.13
CA GLY A 55 31.12 37.27 10.83
C GLY A 55 31.67 38.06 12.02
N GLY A 56 32.64 37.49 12.73
CA GLY A 56 33.37 38.07 13.85
C GLY A 56 34.05 39.38 13.48
N VAL A 57 34.69 39.43 12.31
CA VAL A 57 35.26 40.68 11.75
C VAL A 57 34.19 41.77 11.65
N GLY A 58 33.00 41.45 11.13
CA GLY A 58 31.88 42.37 11.06
C GLY A 58 31.41 42.83 12.45
N THR A 59 31.24 41.90 13.39
CA THR A 59 30.81 42.23 14.77
C THR A 59 31.82 43.11 15.51
N LEU A 60 33.12 42.90 15.30
CA LEU A 60 34.19 43.67 15.93
C LEU A 60 34.23 45.10 15.39
N LEU A 61 34.11 45.28 14.07
CA LEU A 61 34.05 46.60 13.44
C LEU A 61 32.82 47.41 13.89
N TYR A 62 31.70 46.74 14.16
CA TYR A 62 30.52 47.37 14.77
C TYR A 62 30.80 47.82 16.21
N GLN A 63 31.39 46.93 17.03
CA GLN A 63 31.68 47.23 18.44
C GLN A 63 32.72 48.33 18.63
N LEU A 64 33.67 48.45 17.71
CA LEU A 64 34.63 49.56 17.65
C LEU A 64 34.03 50.87 17.11
N GLY A 65 32.75 50.87 16.71
CA GLY A 65 32.07 52.06 16.17
C GLY A 65 32.53 52.47 14.77
N VAL A 66 33.27 51.62 14.06
CA VAL A 66 33.85 51.93 12.73
C VAL A 66 32.78 51.86 11.63
N MET A 67 31.80 50.97 11.77
CA MET A 67 30.72 50.78 10.80
C MET A 67 29.36 50.65 11.47
N LYS A 68 28.29 51.12 10.79
CA LYS A 68 26.90 50.92 11.24
C LYS A 68 26.46 49.47 11.03
N ASP A 69 25.42 49.07 11.74
CA ASP A 69 24.88 47.70 11.79
C ASP A 69 24.60 47.10 10.39
N TYR A 70 23.88 47.79 9.50
CA TYR A 70 23.58 47.26 8.15
C TYR A 70 24.83 47.03 7.28
N TYR A 71 25.84 47.90 7.38
CA TYR A 71 27.09 47.75 6.61
C TYR A 71 27.94 46.60 7.13
N THR A 72 27.89 46.32 8.44
CA THR A 72 28.59 45.19 9.05
C THR A 72 28.00 43.84 8.62
N ALA A 73 26.68 43.78 8.47
CA ALA A 73 25.95 42.64 7.93
C ALA A 73 26.28 42.40 6.45
N ALA A 74 26.33 43.46 5.64
CA ALA A 74 26.68 43.36 4.23
C ALA A 74 28.14 42.90 4.01
N LEU A 75 29.09 43.41 4.82
CA LEU A 75 30.49 43.02 4.74
C LEU A 75 30.70 41.54 5.05
N SER A 76 30.17 41.08 6.19
CA SER A 76 30.30 39.69 6.62
C SER A 76 29.65 38.71 5.62
N GLY A 77 28.45 39.04 5.13
CA GLY A 77 27.78 38.24 4.11
C GLY A 77 28.52 38.20 2.77
N GLY A 78 29.10 39.34 2.35
CA GLY A 78 29.93 39.41 1.14
C GLY A 78 31.21 38.57 1.25
N LEU A 79 31.91 38.62 2.39
CA LEU A 79 33.08 37.79 2.65
C LEU A 79 32.74 36.30 2.62
N MET A 80 31.62 35.91 3.23
CA MET A 80 31.19 34.51 3.25
C MET A 80 30.77 34.02 1.86
N PHE A 81 30.06 34.84 1.08
CA PHE A 81 29.68 34.51 -0.30
C PHE A 81 30.89 34.20 -1.19
N VAL A 82 31.93 35.06 -1.15
CA VAL A 82 33.16 34.86 -1.92
C VAL A 82 33.87 33.57 -1.48
N THR A 83 33.94 33.33 -0.16
CA THR A 83 34.57 32.12 0.40
C THR A 83 33.82 30.85 -0.02
N ALA A 84 32.48 30.85 0.05
CA ALA A 84 31.64 29.73 -0.36
C ALA A 84 31.80 29.41 -1.85
N LEU A 85 31.84 30.43 -2.71
CA LEU A 85 32.09 30.27 -4.14
C LEU A 85 33.47 29.65 -4.41
N ILE A 86 34.51 30.12 -3.74
CA ILE A 86 35.87 29.57 -3.90
C ILE A 86 35.89 28.08 -3.52
N LEU A 87 35.30 27.71 -2.39
CA LEU A 87 35.23 26.32 -1.92
C LEU A 87 34.50 25.42 -2.92
N GLN A 88 33.36 25.87 -3.44
CA GLN A 88 32.58 25.10 -4.41
C GLN A 88 33.25 25.01 -5.79
N MET A 89 33.89 26.08 -6.26
CA MET A 89 34.66 26.06 -7.51
C MET A 89 35.88 25.13 -7.43
N THR A 90 36.54 25.10 -6.27
CA THR A 90 37.66 24.17 -6.01
C THR A 90 37.20 22.72 -6.12
N ASN A 91 35.99 22.41 -5.67
CA ASN A 91 35.40 21.09 -5.78
C ASN A 91 35.00 20.72 -7.22
N LEU A 92 34.37 21.64 -7.96
CA LEU A 92 34.08 21.43 -9.39
C LEU A 92 35.36 21.15 -10.19
N TYR A 93 36.44 21.87 -9.88
CA TYR A 93 37.75 21.63 -10.47
C TYR A 93 38.33 20.26 -10.08
N ALA A 94 38.17 19.84 -8.81
CA ALA A 94 38.60 18.52 -8.35
C ALA A 94 37.84 17.37 -9.06
N LYS A 95 36.52 17.52 -9.31
CA LYS A 95 35.70 16.55 -10.06
C LYS A 95 36.17 16.37 -11.51
N GLN A 96 36.67 17.42 -12.15
CA GLN A 96 37.13 17.37 -13.55
C GLN A 96 38.48 16.66 -13.72
N LYS A 97 39.30 16.59 -12.67
CA LYS A 97 40.66 16.02 -12.72
C LYS A 97 40.70 14.50 -12.54
N THR A 98 39.66 13.89 -12.00
CA THR A 98 39.57 12.43 -11.85
C THR A 98 39.06 11.82 -13.15
N VAL A 99 39.95 11.13 -13.88
CA VAL A 99 39.61 10.29 -15.03
C VAL A 99 38.53 9.29 -14.64
N THR A 100 37.59 9.09 -15.56
CA THR A 100 36.49 8.12 -15.55
C THR A 100 36.89 6.75 -14.99
N VAL A 101 36.60 6.51 -13.72
CA VAL A 101 36.32 5.17 -13.22
C VAL A 101 34.80 5.06 -13.21
N GLU A 102 34.24 4.15 -14.00
CA GLU A 102 32.82 3.79 -13.93
C GLU A 102 32.50 3.36 -12.49
N ARG A 103 32.01 4.29 -11.68
CA ARG A 103 31.29 3.95 -10.47
C ARG A 103 29.93 3.45 -10.92
N ILE A 104 29.75 2.14 -10.84
CA ILE A 104 28.43 1.51 -10.77
C ILE A 104 27.75 2.10 -9.53
N GLN A 105 26.91 3.11 -9.75
CA GLN A 105 26.27 3.87 -8.68
C GLN A 105 24.83 3.37 -8.51
N ILE A 106 24.68 2.25 -7.82
CA ILE A 106 23.49 2.03 -6.99
C ILE A 106 23.92 2.53 -5.62
N GLN A 107 23.53 3.76 -5.31
CA GLN A 107 23.78 4.39 -4.02
C GLN A 107 22.85 3.72 -3.00
N ASN A 108 23.23 2.54 -2.49
CA ASN A 108 22.60 1.95 -1.32
C ASN A 108 22.84 2.91 -0.16
N THR A 109 21.80 3.65 0.23
CA THR A 109 21.77 4.60 1.35
C THR A 109 22.09 3.97 2.71
N LEU A 110 22.23 2.64 2.77
CA LEU A 110 22.52 1.86 3.97
C LEU A 110 24.02 1.61 4.20
N THR A 111 24.88 1.71 3.18
CA THR A 111 26.33 1.45 3.29
C THR A 111 27.13 2.71 2.95
N ASP A 112 27.27 3.61 3.93
CA ASP A 112 27.94 4.92 3.78
C ASP A 112 29.48 4.87 3.90
N GLU A 113 30.10 3.69 4.01
CA GLU A 113 31.55 3.59 4.27
C GLU A 113 32.33 3.14 3.01
N ASP A 114 32.39 4.01 1.99
CA ASP A 114 33.49 3.99 1.03
C ASP A 114 34.79 4.28 1.80
N GLU A 115 35.75 3.35 1.84
CA GLU A 115 37.10 3.63 2.33
C GLU A 115 37.82 4.59 1.35
N PHE A 116 38.33 5.72 1.85
CA PHE A 116 39.07 6.69 1.04
C PHE A 116 40.56 6.64 1.38
N GLU A 117 41.39 6.41 0.36
CA GLU A 117 42.84 6.59 0.48
C GLU A 117 43.22 8.06 0.21
N PHE A 118 43.82 8.70 1.21
CA PHE A 118 44.19 10.12 1.12
C PHE A 118 45.64 10.31 0.68
N SER A 119 45.85 10.84 -0.52
CA SER A 119 47.20 11.04 -1.09
C SER A 119 47.89 12.34 -0.63
N SER A 120 47.13 13.40 -0.33
CA SER A 120 47.68 14.69 0.14
C SER A 120 46.60 15.61 0.76
N CYS A 121 47.01 16.68 1.45
CA CYS A 121 46.08 17.66 2.06
C CYS A 121 45.12 18.36 1.07
N VAL A 122 45.52 18.51 -0.20
CA VAL A 122 44.73 19.18 -1.26
C VAL A 122 44.54 18.25 -2.46
N GLY A 123 44.69 16.93 -2.25
CA GLY A 123 44.41 15.94 -3.29
C GLY A 123 42.94 15.99 -3.70
N SER A 124 42.64 15.62 -4.95
CA SER A 124 41.27 15.56 -5.46
C SER A 124 40.36 14.72 -4.57
N GLU A 125 40.86 13.61 -4.04
CA GLU A 125 40.13 12.73 -3.11
C GLU A 125 39.84 13.40 -1.76
N THR A 126 40.82 14.12 -1.19
CA THR A 126 40.65 14.87 0.07
C THR A 126 39.64 16.01 -0.09
N VAL A 127 39.68 16.74 -1.21
CA VAL A 127 38.71 17.81 -1.51
C VAL A 127 37.31 17.24 -1.71
N LYS A 128 37.18 16.11 -2.42
CA LYS A 128 35.90 15.43 -2.66
C LYS A 128 35.29 14.86 -1.38
N PHE A 129 36.14 14.38 -0.46
CA PHE A 129 35.72 13.86 0.83
C PHE A 129 35.26 14.97 1.79
N ILE A 130 36.03 16.04 1.91
CA ILE A 130 35.72 17.15 2.83
C ILE A 130 34.55 17.98 2.28
N ILE A 131 34.61 18.37 1.00
CA ILE A 131 33.59 19.17 0.34
C ILE A 131 32.80 18.26 -0.59
N SER A 132 31.68 17.75 -0.10
CA SER A 132 30.74 16.98 -0.91
C SER A 132 30.10 17.90 -1.96
N GLY A 133 30.40 17.67 -3.24
CA GLY A 133 29.95 18.57 -4.30
C GLY A 133 28.50 18.38 -4.65
N LYS A 134 27.76 19.48 -4.75
CA LYS A 134 26.35 19.50 -5.17
C LYS A 134 26.16 18.82 -6.54
N LYS A 135 25.01 18.15 -6.71
CA LYS A 135 24.60 17.45 -7.93
C LYS A 135 24.33 18.44 -9.07
N TYR A 136 23.72 19.58 -8.75
CA TYR A 136 23.33 20.59 -9.74
C TYR A 136 24.18 21.87 -9.63
N ILE A 137 24.60 22.41 -10.78
CA ILE A 137 25.35 23.69 -10.85
C ILE A 137 24.50 24.84 -10.31
N ILE A 138 23.18 24.83 -10.56
CA ILE A 138 22.26 25.84 -10.03
C ILE A 138 22.27 25.83 -8.50
N ASN A 139 22.24 24.65 -7.89
CA ASN A 139 22.32 24.50 -6.43
C ASN A 139 23.64 25.01 -5.89
N THR A 140 24.74 24.83 -6.61
CA THR A 140 26.06 25.37 -6.23
C THR A 140 25.98 26.90 -6.04
N VAL A 141 25.56 27.63 -7.07
CA VAL A 141 25.41 29.11 -7.01
C VAL A 141 24.38 29.53 -5.95
N PHE A 142 23.23 28.86 -5.92
CA PHE A 142 22.14 29.20 -4.99
C PHE A 142 22.55 29.00 -3.52
N HIS A 143 23.20 27.88 -3.20
CA HIS A 143 23.72 27.64 -1.85
C HIS A 143 24.79 28.69 -1.50
N SER A 144 25.77 28.96 -2.37
CA SER A 144 26.78 29.99 -2.07
C SER A 144 26.15 31.35 -1.74
N LEU A 145 25.15 31.78 -2.51
CA LEU A 145 24.39 33.01 -2.23
C LEU A 145 23.69 32.94 -0.87
N LEU A 146 23.00 31.84 -0.59
CA LEU A 146 22.25 31.65 0.64
C LEU A 146 23.17 31.62 1.88
N ALA A 147 24.38 31.07 1.78
CA ALA A 147 25.40 31.15 2.83
C ALA A 147 25.80 32.59 3.13
N GLY A 148 26.05 33.41 2.09
CA GLY A 148 26.38 34.82 2.26
C GLY A 148 25.25 35.59 2.97
N VAL A 149 24.00 35.37 2.55
CA VAL A 149 22.84 35.99 3.19
C VAL A 149 22.68 35.52 4.64
N LEU A 150 22.88 34.22 4.91
CA LEU A 150 22.78 33.66 6.26
C LEU A 150 23.83 34.25 7.21
N CYS A 151 25.10 34.31 6.78
CA CYS A 151 26.17 34.90 7.58
C CYS A 151 25.92 36.39 7.83
N GLY A 152 25.49 37.13 6.80
CA GLY A 152 25.20 38.55 6.90
C GLY A 152 24.06 38.85 7.86
N LEU A 153 22.90 38.21 7.68
CA LEU A 153 21.77 38.37 8.60
C LEU A 153 22.06 37.79 9.99
N GLY A 154 22.84 36.72 10.08
CA GLY A 154 23.29 36.10 11.30
C GLY A 154 24.16 37.02 12.15
N THR A 155 25.13 37.73 11.54
CA THR A 155 25.89 38.77 12.27
C THR A 155 24.99 39.87 12.80
N TRP A 156 23.97 40.26 12.04
CA TRP A 156 23.05 41.32 12.41
C TRP A 156 22.09 40.90 13.53
N TYR A 157 21.71 39.62 13.56
CA TYR A 157 20.91 38.98 14.59
C TYR A 157 21.70 38.89 15.91
N LEU A 158 22.97 38.48 15.86
CA LEU A 158 23.79 38.24 17.04
C LEU A 158 24.61 39.46 17.52
N LEU A 159 24.26 40.69 17.17
CA LEU A 159 25.02 41.86 17.64
C LEU A 159 24.92 42.00 19.18
N PRO A 160 26.06 41.97 19.93
CA PRO A 160 26.02 41.95 21.40
C PRO A 160 25.32 43.17 22.04
N ASN A 161 25.46 44.36 21.45
CA ASN A 161 24.80 45.56 21.97
C ASN A 161 23.27 45.46 21.88
N ARG A 162 22.75 44.79 20.84
CA ARG A 162 21.31 44.60 20.64
C ARG A 162 20.75 43.53 21.59
N ILE A 163 21.44 42.41 21.74
CA ILE A 163 21.05 41.37 22.70
C ILE A 163 21.06 41.94 24.14
N THR A 164 22.04 42.78 24.45
CA THR A 164 22.12 43.44 25.78
C THR A 164 20.94 44.38 26.02
N LEU A 165 20.45 45.09 24.98
CA LEU A 165 19.23 45.90 25.10
C LEU A 165 17.98 45.03 25.34
N LEU A 166 17.92 43.82 24.76
CA LEU A 166 16.79 42.90 24.90
C LEU A 166 16.67 42.24 26.28
N TYR A 167 17.80 41.90 26.93
CA TYR A 167 17.80 41.15 28.20
C TYR A 167 18.34 41.92 29.41
N SER A 168 19.00 43.07 29.20
CA SER A 168 19.65 43.85 30.27
C SER A 168 20.60 43.02 31.16
N ASN A 169 21.14 41.91 30.66
CA ASN A 169 22.02 41.00 31.39
C ASN A 169 23.21 40.58 30.52
N ILE A 170 24.42 40.93 30.97
CA ILE A 170 25.67 40.67 30.26
C ILE A 170 25.94 39.16 30.13
N GLY A 171 25.67 38.37 31.17
CA GLY A 171 25.90 36.93 31.16
C GLY A 171 25.02 36.22 30.12
N GLY A 172 23.75 36.61 30.03
CA GLY A 172 22.82 36.12 29.02
C GLY A 172 23.27 36.48 27.60
N THR A 173 23.72 37.72 27.39
CA THR A 173 24.25 38.16 26.09
C THR A 173 25.42 37.32 25.60
N VAL A 174 26.40 37.03 26.47
CA VAL A 174 27.58 36.23 26.09
C VAL A 174 27.17 34.81 25.71
N MET A 175 26.27 34.18 26.48
CA MET A 175 25.77 32.84 26.17
C MET A 175 25.03 32.81 24.82
N ILE A 176 24.14 33.77 24.58
CA ILE A 176 23.41 33.87 23.31
C ILE A 176 24.35 34.12 22.14
N PHE A 177 25.37 34.96 22.31
CA PHE A 177 26.36 35.23 21.27
C PHE A 177 27.17 33.98 20.91
N VAL A 178 27.73 33.29 21.91
CA VAL A 178 28.60 32.11 21.68
C VAL A 178 27.81 30.95 21.11
N PHE A 179 26.74 30.52 21.78
CA PHE A 179 25.95 29.38 21.31
C PHE A 179 25.14 29.74 20.05
N GLY A 180 24.75 31.00 19.87
CA GLY A 180 24.13 31.47 18.64
C GLY A 180 25.05 31.34 17.42
N TRP A 181 26.33 31.70 17.56
CA TRP A 181 27.32 31.51 16.49
C TRP A 181 27.54 30.04 16.15
N VAL A 182 27.53 29.16 17.17
CA VAL A 182 27.59 27.71 16.96
C VAL A 182 26.38 27.25 16.13
N THR A 183 25.16 27.70 16.44
CA THR A 183 23.96 27.38 15.65
C THR A 183 24.06 27.85 14.19
N ILE A 184 24.61 29.05 13.94
CA ILE A 184 24.82 29.55 12.57
C ILE A 184 25.86 28.71 11.82
N CYS A 185 26.99 28.38 12.47
CA CYS A 185 28.03 27.54 11.87
C CYS A 185 27.49 26.16 11.47
N ILE A 186 26.65 25.55 12.32
CA ILE A 186 25.96 24.28 12.04
C ILE A 186 25.07 24.39 10.79
N GLY A 187 24.33 25.50 10.64
CA GLY A 187 23.48 25.75 9.47
C GLY A 187 24.27 25.96 8.18
N GLU A 188 25.34 26.75 8.24
CA GLU A 188 26.19 27.05 7.08
C GLU A 188 27.04 25.87 6.62
N TYR A 189 27.51 25.04 7.55
CA TYR A 189 28.30 23.85 7.24
C TYR A 189 27.51 22.85 6.37
N SER A 190 26.25 22.59 6.73
CA SER A 190 25.30 21.76 5.96
C SER A 190 25.13 22.26 4.52
N LEU A 191 25.20 23.56 4.35
CA LEU A 191 24.86 24.21 3.09
C LEU A 191 26.05 24.18 2.11
N ILE A 192 27.29 24.39 2.59
CA ILE A 192 28.48 24.51 1.74
C ILE A 192 29.27 23.19 1.63
N ILE A 193 29.44 22.46 2.75
CA ILE A 193 30.49 21.44 2.89
C ILE A 193 29.90 20.03 2.83
N ASN A 194 29.11 19.65 3.83
CA ASN A 194 28.50 18.32 3.89
C ASN A 194 27.19 18.38 4.68
N THR A 195 26.16 17.73 4.15
CA THR A 195 24.87 17.57 4.82
C THR A 195 24.96 16.44 5.86
N ALA A 196 24.46 16.68 7.06
CA ALA A 196 24.34 15.63 8.07
C ALA A 196 23.26 14.62 7.68
N THR A 197 23.44 13.36 8.09
CA THR A 197 22.31 12.42 8.18
C THR A 197 21.39 12.90 9.30
N GLU A 198 20.18 13.31 8.95
CA GLU A 198 19.18 13.80 9.90
C GLU A 198 18.38 12.65 10.52
N THR A 199 17.95 12.81 11.78
CA THR A 199 17.02 11.87 12.42
C THR A 199 15.60 11.96 11.85
N ALA A 200 15.24 13.12 11.29
CA ALA A 200 13.95 13.37 10.67
C ALA A 200 14.06 13.26 9.14
N THR A 201 13.82 12.06 8.60
CA THR A 201 13.82 11.78 7.16
C THR A 201 12.43 11.42 6.66
N PHE A 202 11.88 12.19 5.73
CA PHE A 202 10.56 11.91 5.13
C PHE A 202 10.65 11.17 3.79
N GLN A 203 11.53 11.62 2.90
CA GLN A 203 11.89 10.90 1.67
C GLN A 203 13.21 10.16 1.88
N ALA A 204 13.26 8.89 1.47
CA ALA A 204 14.50 8.10 1.51
C ALA A 204 15.56 8.61 0.52
N LEU A 205 15.13 9.21 -0.59
CA LEU A 205 16.01 9.75 -1.64
C LEU A 205 15.86 11.26 -1.73
N ASP A 206 16.95 11.99 -1.50
CA ASP A 206 17.00 13.43 -1.71
C ASP A 206 17.36 13.74 -3.18
N THR A 207 16.32 13.83 -4.01
CA THR A 207 16.43 14.09 -5.45
C THR A 207 16.83 15.54 -5.75
N TYR A 208 16.34 16.51 -4.98
CA TYR A 208 16.52 17.95 -5.22
C TYR A 208 17.50 18.63 -4.25
N GLU A 209 18.16 17.88 -3.37
CA GLU A 209 19.09 18.40 -2.34
C GLU A 209 18.41 19.32 -1.31
N ILE A 210 17.15 19.02 -0.97
CA ILE A 210 16.34 19.81 -0.04
C ILE A 210 16.87 19.67 1.39
N THR A 211 17.51 18.54 1.73
CA THR A 211 18.07 18.30 3.07
C THR A 211 19.11 19.34 3.47
N ALA A 212 19.89 19.86 2.51
CA ALA A 212 20.89 20.90 2.78
C ALA A 212 20.28 22.23 3.25
N LEU A 213 19.02 22.49 2.90
CA LEU A 213 18.32 23.74 3.19
C LEU A 213 17.59 23.74 4.54
N MET A 214 17.45 22.58 5.19
CA MET A 214 16.69 22.40 6.43
C MET A 214 17.12 23.34 7.54
N ARG A 215 18.39 23.25 7.94
CA ARG A 215 18.94 24.00 9.08
C ARG A 215 18.98 25.51 8.80
N PRO A 216 19.46 25.97 7.63
CA PRO A 216 19.35 27.38 7.22
C PRO A 216 17.94 27.93 7.29
N PHE A 217 16.93 27.18 6.81
CA PHE A 217 15.55 27.66 6.80
C PHE A 217 15.04 27.97 8.21
N TYR A 218 15.26 27.08 9.18
CA TYR A 218 14.86 27.34 10.56
C TYR A 218 15.58 28.56 11.15
N ILE A 219 16.87 28.75 10.86
CA ILE A 219 17.59 29.95 11.30
C ILE A 219 16.96 31.21 10.69
N PHE A 220 16.61 31.18 9.40
CA PHE A 220 15.92 32.31 8.74
C PHE A 220 14.55 32.61 9.36
N VAL A 221 13.80 31.61 9.83
CA VAL A 221 12.52 31.85 10.52
C VAL A 221 12.73 32.66 11.79
N PHE A 222 13.74 32.35 12.59
CA PHE A 222 14.05 33.09 13.83
C PHE A 222 14.50 34.53 13.52
N ILE A 223 15.39 34.66 12.54
CA ILE A 223 15.86 35.96 12.05
C ILE A 223 14.69 36.80 11.52
N ALA A 224 13.74 36.19 10.79
CA ALA A 224 12.59 36.91 10.24
C ALA A 224 11.67 37.50 11.32
N VAL A 225 11.46 36.80 12.45
CA VAL A 225 10.68 37.34 13.58
C VAL A 225 11.39 38.51 14.23
N ASP A 226 12.71 38.45 14.37
CA ASP A 226 13.51 39.57 14.88
C ASP A 226 13.50 40.77 13.93
N LEU A 227 13.61 40.55 12.61
CA LEU A 227 13.43 41.63 11.63
C LEU A 227 12.01 42.23 11.72
N ALA A 228 10.98 41.39 11.83
CA ALA A 228 9.61 41.86 12.00
C ALA A 228 9.47 42.73 13.26
N HIS A 229 10.10 42.34 14.38
CA HIS A 229 10.15 43.15 15.60
C HIS A 229 10.83 44.51 15.37
N ARG A 230 11.93 44.53 14.60
CA ARG A 230 12.66 45.77 14.30
C ARG A 230 11.86 46.75 13.44
N PHE A 231 11.04 46.25 12.52
CA PHE A 231 10.26 47.08 11.60
C PHE A 231 8.83 47.36 12.06
N ALA A 232 8.28 46.57 12.99
CA ALA A 232 6.95 46.79 13.56
C ALA A 232 7.00 47.77 14.75
N VAL A 233 6.23 48.86 14.68
CA VAL A 233 6.20 49.87 15.75
C VAL A 233 5.45 49.36 16.98
N ASN A 234 6.13 49.29 18.13
CA ASN A 234 5.61 49.11 19.50
C ASN A 234 4.57 47.99 19.71
N THR A 235 4.92 46.73 19.39
CA THR A 235 4.09 45.56 19.73
C THR A 235 4.73 44.73 20.86
N PRO A 236 4.22 44.79 22.12
CA PRO A 236 4.86 44.11 23.26
C PRO A 236 4.85 42.58 23.14
N ILE A 237 3.86 42.02 22.44
CA ILE A 237 3.77 40.58 22.16
C ILE A 237 4.94 40.11 21.28
N LEU A 238 5.33 40.92 20.30
CA LEU A 238 6.41 40.58 19.37
C LEU A 238 7.78 40.68 20.04
N GLU A 239 7.95 41.63 20.97
CA GLU A 239 9.14 41.73 21.82
C GLU A 239 9.30 40.49 22.71
N GLN A 240 8.25 40.08 23.42
CA GLN A 240 8.25 38.86 24.24
C GLN A 240 8.52 37.61 23.39
N THR A 241 7.91 37.54 22.20
CA THR A 241 8.15 36.43 21.27
C THR A 241 9.60 36.40 20.82
N ASN A 242 10.19 37.56 20.52
CA ASN A 242 11.58 37.67 20.11
C ASN A 242 12.53 37.23 21.25
N GLN A 243 12.26 37.62 22.50
CA GLN A 243 13.01 37.16 23.68
C GLN A 243 12.91 35.64 23.88
N ILE A 244 11.74 35.04 23.67
CA ILE A 244 11.60 33.58 23.80
C ILE A 244 12.35 32.88 22.67
N LEU A 245 12.26 33.37 21.44
CA LEU A 245 12.91 32.77 20.28
C LEU A 245 14.44 32.84 20.37
N HIS A 246 15.03 33.92 20.88
CA HIS A 246 16.48 33.99 21.11
C HIS A 246 16.97 32.94 22.12
N ILE A 247 16.15 32.54 23.09
CA ILE A 247 16.47 31.44 24.02
C ILE A 247 16.34 30.09 23.31
N ILE A 248 15.24 29.87 22.57
CA ILE A 248 15.01 28.63 21.82
C ILE A 248 16.09 28.42 20.74
N PHE A 249 16.63 29.50 20.17
CA PHE A 249 17.70 29.48 19.17
C PHE A 249 18.96 28.72 19.64
N LEU A 250 19.26 28.75 20.95
CA LEU A 250 20.38 28.02 21.56
C LEU A 250 20.16 26.51 21.57
N PHE A 251 18.90 26.08 21.61
CA PHE A 251 18.51 24.66 21.64
C PHE A 251 18.22 24.09 20.26
N LEU A 252 18.33 24.89 19.19
CA LEU A 252 18.08 24.44 17.82
C LEU A 252 18.94 23.23 17.41
N PRO A 253 20.25 23.14 17.75
CA PRO A 253 21.07 21.94 17.54
C PRO A 253 20.51 20.69 18.21
N PHE A 254 19.97 20.83 19.42
CA PHE A 254 19.34 19.73 20.15
C PHE A 254 18.01 19.31 19.51
N LEU A 255 17.19 20.27 19.08
CA LEU A 255 15.91 19.99 18.41
C LEU A 255 16.10 19.27 17.07
N TRP A 256 17.14 19.61 16.30
CA TRP A 256 17.54 18.85 15.10
C TRP A 256 18.03 17.45 15.46
N ALA A 257 18.89 17.32 16.48
CA ALA A 257 19.43 16.02 16.89
C ALA A 257 18.33 15.04 17.34
N VAL A 258 17.32 15.52 18.07
CA VAL A 258 16.18 14.68 18.51
C VAL A 258 15.19 14.40 17.37
N GLY A 259 15.20 15.19 16.29
CA GLY A 259 14.34 14.99 15.12
C GLY A 259 12.91 15.51 15.32
N ILE A 260 12.72 16.51 16.18
CA ILE A 260 11.41 17.16 16.38
C ILE A 260 11.07 18.07 15.20
N LEU A 261 12.09 18.70 14.62
CA LEU A 261 11.94 19.63 13.51
C LEU A 261 11.77 18.86 12.20
N PRO A 262 10.66 19.05 11.47
CA PRO A 262 10.38 18.30 10.25
C PRO A 262 11.28 18.72 9.09
N PRO A 263 11.54 17.80 8.15
CA PRO A 263 12.16 18.19 6.89
C PRO A 263 11.19 19.10 6.10
N LEU A 264 11.69 20.02 5.26
CA LEU A 264 10.96 21.05 4.53
C LEU A 264 9.87 20.47 3.63
N ASP A 265 10.16 19.35 2.97
CA ASP A 265 9.18 18.64 2.15
C ASP A 265 7.99 18.16 2.99
N ALA A 266 8.23 17.60 4.18
CA ALA A 266 7.18 17.26 5.14
C ALA A 266 6.52 18.50 5.75
N LEU A 267 7.29 19.53 6.11
CA LEU A 267 6.80 20.74 6.78
C LEU A 267 5.80 21.50 5.92
N PHE A 268 6.11 21.73 4.63
CA PHE A 268 5.20 22.43 3.74
C PHE A 268 3.95 21.61 3.45
N LEU A 269 4.08 20.30 3.21
CA LEU A 269 2.93 19.42 2.98
C LEU A 269 2.04 19.34 4.23
N TRP A 270 2.63 19.13 5.41
CA TRP A 270 1.91 19.10 6.67
C TRP A 270 1.27 20.46 6.98
N GLY A 271 1.99 21.57 6.80
CA GLY A 271 1.49 22.91 7.05
C GLY A 271 0.31 23.27 6.14
N MET A 272 0.39 22.93 4.84
CA MET A 272 -0.73 23.09 3.92
C MET A 272 -1.93 22.23 4.31
N GLU A 273 -1.71 20.97 4.74
CA GLU A 273 -2.77 20.07 5.21
C GLU A 273 -3.44 20.62 6.48
N GLN A 274 -2.67 21.07 7.48
CA GLN A 274 -3.21 21.66 8.71
C GLN A 274 -3.98 22.95 8.45
N LEU A 275 -3.48 23.83 7.57
CA LEU A 275 -4.18 25.05 7.19
C LEU A 275 -5.46 24.75 6.38
N LEU A 276 -5.42 23.74 5.50
CA LEU A 276 -6.59 23.33 4.73
C LEU A 276 -7.68 22.75 5.64
N GLU A 277 -7.32 21.83 6.55
CA GLU A 277 -8.26 21.17 7.46
C GLU A 277 -8.80 22.14 8.51
N PHE A 278 -7.94 22.76 9.32
CA PHE A 278 -8.36 23.57 10.45
C PHE A 278 -8.66 25.02 10.09
N GLY A 279 -7.95 25.60 9.13
CA GLY A 279 -8.13 26.99 8.72
C GLY A 279 -9.24 27.17 7.68
N LEU A 280 -9.35 26.25 6.71
CA LEU A 280 -10.24 26.38 5.54
C LEU A 280 -11.35 25.33 5.48
N GLY A 281 -11.43 24.42 6.45
CA GLY A 281 -12.54 23.45 6.60
C GLY A 281 -12.53 22.28 5.62
N GLY A 282 -11.37 21.98 5.02
CA GLY A 282 -11.19 20.86 4.09
C GLY A 282 -10.88 19.52 4.76
N SER A 283 -10.52 18.55 3.93
CA SER A 283 -10.03 17.23 4.35
C SER A 283 -8.53 17.11 4.00
N PRO A 284 -7.78 16.23 4.69
CA PRO A 284 -6.55 15.67 4.15
C PRO A 284 -6.78 15.11 2.74
N MET A 285 -5.75 15.19 1.91
CA MET A 285 -5.83 14.91 0.47
C MET A 285 -4.94 13.71 0.10
N SER A 286 -5.44 12.84 -0.77
CA SER A 286 -4.75 11.63 -1.21
C SER A 286 -3.44 11.87 -1.97
N SER A 287 -3.28 13.03 -2.64
CA SER A 287 -2.08 13.38 -3.41
C SER A 287 -1.57 14.79 -3.14
N ASN A 288 -0.27 14.99 -3.30
CA ASN A 288 0.40 16.29 -3.11
C ASN A 288 -0.16 17.36 -4.08
N THR A 289 -0.49 16.97 -5.31
CA THR A 289 -1.07 17.86 -6.32
C THR A 289 -2.50 18.27 -5.98
N LYS A 290 -3.33 17.31 -5.54
CA LYS A 290 -4.69 17.61 -5.06
C LYS A 290 -4.65 18.53 -3.84
N LEU A 291 -3.72 18.30 -2.91
CA LEU A 291 -3.51 19.16 -1.74
C LEU A 291 -3.23 20.61 -2.15
N LEU A 292 -2.25 20.83 -3.04
CA LEU A 292 -1.88 22.16 -3.49
C LEU A 292 -3.05 22.89 -4.19
N VAL A 293 -3.70 22.22 -5.15
CA VAL A 293 -4.84 22.80 -5.89
C VAL A 293 -5.98 23.14 -4.95
N MET A 294 -6.33 22.22 -4.05
CA MET A 294 -7.45 22.44 -3.13
C MET A 294 -7.14 23.53 -2.12
N PHE A 295 -5.90 23.62 -1.64
CA PHE A 295 -5.43 24.71 -0.78
C PHE A 295 -5.55 26.07 -1.48
N LEU A 296 -5.06 26.20 -2.71
CA LEU A 296 -5.10 27.46 -3.46
C LEU A 296 -6.53 27.92 -3.74
N ILE A 297 -7.41 27.00 -4.16
CA ILE A 297 -8.82 27.33 -4.41
C ILE A 297 -9.50 27.75 -3.10
N SER A 298 -9.29 27.01 -2.01
CA SER A 298 -9.91 27.29 -0.72
C SER A 298 -9.42 28.62 -0.13
N ALA A 299 -8.12 28.90 -0.19
CA ALA A 299 -7.56 30.19 0.22
C ALA A 299 -8.10 31.33 -0.66
N GLY A 300 -8.21 31.10 -1.98
CA GLY A 300 -8.84 32.01 -2.92
C GLY A 300 -10.29 32.34 -2.55
N THR A 301 -11.08 31.37 -2.08
CA THR A 301 -12.46 31.62 -1.62
C THR A 301 -12.50 32.48 -0.36
N ALA A 302 -11.62 32.24 0.62
CA ALA A 302 -11.53 33.07 1.82
C ALA A 302 -11.14 34.52 1.47
N ILE A 303 -10.17 34.70 0.58
CA ILE A 303 -9.74 36.03 0.11
C ILE A 303 -10.86 36.71 -0.69
N ALA A 304 -11.51 36.01 -1.62
CA ALA A 304 -12.60 36.57 -2.42
C ALA A 304 -13.77 37.05 -1.55
N SER A 305 -14.10 36.31 -0.49
CA SER A 305 -15.17 36.68 0.43
C SER A 305 -14.93 38.04 1.12
N TYR A 306 -13.67 38.43 1.31
CA TYR A 306 -13.31 39.71 1.91
C TYR A 306 -13.67 40.91 1.03
N PHE A 307 -13.63 40.73 -0.29
CA PHE A 307 -13.87 41.81 -1.26
C PHE A 307 -15.34 41.98 -1.66
N ILE A 308 -16.25 41.12 -1.20
CA ILE A 308 -17.67 41.20 -1.55
C ILE A 308 -18.35 42.29 -0.71
N PRO A 309 -18.99 43.31 -1.33
CA PRO A 309 -19.53 44.47 -0.62
C PRO A 309 -20.93 44.26 -0.02
N SER A 310 -21.53 43.08 -0.19
CA SER A 310 -22.90 42.77 0.25
C SER A 310 -22.91 41.65 1.28
N THR A 311 -23.57 41.83 2.43
CA THR A 311 -23.68 40.80 3.49
C THR A 311 -24.38 39.55 2.99
N LEU A 312 -25.49 39.71 2.27
CA LEU A 312 -26.19 38.61 1.60
C LEU A 312 -25.30 37.93 0.56
N GLY A 313 -24.56 38.72 -0.21
CA GLY A 313 -23.60 38.20 -1.21
C GLY A 313 -22.51 37.34 -0.58
N VAL A 314 -21.95 37.77 0.56
CA VAL A 314 -20.95 37.00 1.32
C VAL A 314 -21.55 35.68 1.81
N VAL A 315 -22.73 35.70 2.46
CA VAL A 315 -23.35 34.48 3.00
C VAL A 315 -23.65 33.47 1.89
N LEU A 316 -24.22 33.91 0.76
CA LEU A 316 -24.49 33.05 -0.39
C LEU A 316 -23.21 32.50 -1.02
N PHE A 317 -22.18 33.34 -1.17
CA PHE A 317 -20.89 32.92 -1.69
C PHE A 317 -20.24 31.86 -0.80
N MET A 318 -20.18 32.08 0.51
CA MET A 318 -19.60 31.14 1.47
C MET A 318 -20.38 29.82 1.53
N THR A 319 -21.71 29.88 1.54
CA THR A 319 -22.57 28.69 1.59
C THR A 319 -22.44 27.86 0.31
N GLY A 320 -22.48 28.52 -0.85
CA GLY A 320 -22.36 27.87 -2.15
C GLY A 320 -20.98 27.25 -2.39
N PHE A 321 -19.90 28.02 -2.17
CA PHE A 321 -18.53 27.49 -2.30
C PHE A 321 -18.20 26.47 -1.21
N GLY A 322 -18.74 26.63 0.01
CA GLY A 322 -18.60 25.62 1.07
C GLY A 322 -19.15 24.26 0.64
N PHE A 323 -20.30 24.23 -0.03
CA PHE A 323 -20.86 23.00 -0.61
C PHE A 323 -20.03 22.50 -1.80
N ILE A 324 -19.74 23.34 -2.80
CA ILE A 324 -19.00 22.93 -4.01
C ILE A 324 -17.62 22.35 -3.67
N LEU A 325 -16.89 22.99 -2.75
CA LEU A 325 -15.57 22.53 -2.31
C LEU A 325 -15.62 21.27 -1.44
N SER A 326 -16.80 20.86 -0.96
CA SER A 326 -16.98 19.60 -0.24
C SER A 326 -17.23 18.40 -1.15
N LEU A 327 -17.51 18.62 -2.44
CA LEU A 327 -17.74 17.59 -3.45
C LEU A 327 -16.41 17.03 -4.00
N ASN A 328 -16.48 15.86 -4.65
CA ASN A 328 -15.33 15.31 -5.37
C ASN A 328 -15.14 16.01 -6.73
N LEU A 329 -14.46 17.17 -6.70
CA LEU A 329 -14.20 17.98 -7.90
C LEU A 329 -13.42 17.20 -8.99
N SER A 330 -12.60 16.22 -8.60
CA SER A 330 -11.79 15.46 -9.55
C SER A 330 -12.65 14.54 -10.43
N GLU A 331 -13.59 13.80 -9.84
CA GLU A 331 -14.51 12.95 -10.58
C GLU A 331 -15.47 13.74 -11.45
N ILE A 332 -15.97 14.88 -10.96
CA ILE A 332 -16.83 15.78 -11.73
C ILE A 332 -16.10 16.31 -12.96
N GLY A 333 -14.84 16.74 -12.80
CA GLY A 333 -13.99 17.21 -13.91
C GLY A 333 -13.72 16.12 -14.95
N PHE A 334 -13.45 14.89 -14.51
CA PHE A 334 -13.30 13.75 -15.42
C PHE A 334 -14.59 13.39 -16.15
N ALA A 335 -15.73 13.39 -15.47
CA ALA A 335 -17.04 13.10 -16.08
C ALA A 335 -17.39 14.14 -17.17
N PHE A 336 -17.10 15.42 -16.92
CA PHE A 336 -17.30 16.48 -17.91
C PHE A 336 -16.38 16.31 -19.12
N LYS A 337 -15.08 16.01 -18.89
CA LYS A 337 -14.12 15.73 -19.96
C LYS A 337 -14.53 14.53 -20.80
N HIS A 338 -14.99 13.45 -20.18
CA HIS A 338 -15.45 12.26 -20.90
C HIS A 338 -16.73 12.53 -21.69
N THR A 339 -17.67 13.30 -21.16
CA THR A 339 -18.89 13.69 -21.88
C THR A 339 -18.55 14.53 -23.12
N MET A 340 -17.65 15.52 -22.98
CA MET A 340 -17.17 16.31 -24.13
C MET A 340 -16.40 15.46 -25.16
N ILE A 341 -15.52 14.56 -24.73
CA ILE A 341 -14.77 13.69 -25.64
C ILE A 341 -15.69 12.67 -26.31
N SER A 342 -16.70 12.15 -25.61
CA SER A 342 -17.69 11.22 -26.17
C SER A 342 -18.57 11.86 -27.25
N HIS A 343 -18.77 13.18 -27.19
CA HIS A 343 -19.41 13.95 -28.26
C HIS A 343 -18.49 14.19 -29.47
N LEU A 344 -17.16 14.04 -29.31
CA LEU A 344 -16.17 14.31 -30.35
C LEU A 344 -15.58 13.03 -31.00
N SER A 345 -15.70 11.86 -30.36
CA SER A 345 -15.09 10.60 -30.82
C SER A 345 -16.15 9.59 -31.30
N SER A 346 -16.15 9.34 -32.61
CA SER A 346 -16.81 8.18 -33.22
C SER A 346 -16.17 6.87 -32.75
N SER A 347 -16.95 6.07 -32.02
CA SER A 347 -17.01 4.60 -32.08
C SER A 347 -15.71 3.86 -32.46
N LYS A 348 -14.69 3.81 -31.59
CA LYS A 348 -13.67 2.71 -31.65
C LYS A 348 -12.84 2.43 -30.39
N PHE A 349 -12.90 3.24 -29.34
CA PHE A 349 -12.21 2.96 -28.07
C PHE A 349 -13.24 2.69 -26.96
N LYS A 350 -13.80 1.48 -26.91
CA LYS A 350 -14.69 1.06 -25.80
C LYS A 350 -14.12 -0.01 -24.87
N ASN A 351 -12.98 -0.61 -25.21
CA ASN A 351 -12.39 -1.69 -24.41
C ASN A 351 -10.95 -1.36 -24.01
N MET A 352 -10.78 -0.53 -22.97
CA MET A 352 -9.59 -0.57 -22.12
C MET A 352 -9.92 0.13 -20.78
N HIS A 353 -9.66 -0.56 -19.67
CA HIS A 353 -9.85 -0.12 -18.27
C HIS A 353 -11.28 0.16 -17.79
N ARG A 354 -12.07 -0.91 -17.64
CA ARG A 354 -13.23 -0.94 -16.73
C ARG A 354 -12.77 -1.33 -15.32
N GLY A 355 -11.77 -0.62 -14.78
CA GLY A 355 -11.53 -0.61 -13.33
C GLY A 355 -12.65 0.18 -12.65
N LEU A 356 -12.95 -0.12 -11.40
CA LEU A 356 -14.05 0.39 -10.54
C LEU A 356 -14.11 1.93 -10.42
N ARG A 357 -14.25 2.66 -11.53
CA ARG A 357 -14.54 4.10 -11.58
C ARG A 357 -16.04 4.23 -11.73
N ILE A 358 -16.72 4.39 -10.60
CA ILE A 358 -18.15 4.67 -10.54
C ILE A 358 -18.37 5.95 -11.35
N GLN A 359 -19.02 5.84 -12.49
CA GLN A 359 -19.35 6.99 -13.32
C GLN A 359 -20.33 7.87 -12.57
N PHE A 360 -19.93 9.12 -12.34
CA PHE A 360 -20.79 10.17 -11.80
C PHE A 360 -22.10 10.23 -12.61
N GLY A 361 -23.21 9.84 -11.96
CA GLY A 361 -24.49 9.67 -12.63
C GLY A 361 -25.22 10.99 -12.78
N TRP A 362 -25.99 11.16 -13.87
CA TRP A 362 -26.89 12.32 -14.02
C TRP A 362 -27.84 12.51 -12.82
N ARG A 363 -28.22 11.42 -12.15
CA ARG A 363 -29.04 11.45 -10.92
C ARG A 363 -28.32 12.11 -9.74
N GLU A 364 -27.03 11.82 -9.56
CA GLU A 364 -26.21 12.41 -8.49
C GLU A 364 -26.01 13.91 -8.76
N PHE A 365 -25.76 14.29 -10.02
CA PHE A 365 -25.69 15.68 -10.43
C PHE A 365 -26.96 16.46 -10.08
N ILE A 366 -28.13 15.93 -10.44
CA ILE A 366 -29.42 16.56 -10.14
C ILE A 366 -29.62 16.66 -8.63
N PHE A 367 -29.26 15.64 -7.85
CA PHE A 367 -29.33 15.73 -6.40
C PHE A 367 -28.42 16.82 -5.83
N TYR A 368 -27.16 16.90 -6.25
CA TYR A 368 -26.26 17.93 -5.74
C TYR A 368 -26.73 19.33 -6.13
N LEU A 369 -27.30 19.48 -7.33
CA LEU A 369 -27.89 20.74 -7.77
C LEU A 369 -29.12 21.11 -6.92
N THR A 370 -30.01 20.16 -6.61
CA THR A 370 -31.18 20.44 -5.77
C THR A 370 -30.77 20.78 -4.34
N VAL A 371 -29.81 20.07 -3.74
CA VAL A 371 -29.28 20.41 -2.41
C VAL A 371 -28.65 21.80 -2.42
N LEU A 372 -27.85 22.13 -3.44
CA LEU A 372 -27.26 23.46 -3.57
C LEU A 372 -28.32 24.57 -3.69
N THR A 373 -29.37 24.38 -4.49
CA THR A 373 -30.42 25.41 -4.63
C THR A 373 -31.20 25.59 -3.33
N PHE A 374 -31.59 24.50 -2.65
CA PHE A 374 -32.29 24.59 -1.37
C PHE A 374 -31.45 25.25 -0.27
N THR A 375 -30.15 24.95 -0.22
CA THR A 375 -29.26 25.51 0.81
C THR A 375 -29.03 27.02 0.61
N LEU A 376 -28.90 27.47 -0.64
CA LEU A 376 -28.83 28.90 -0.95
C LEU A 376 -30.14 29.61 -0.64
N ILE A 377 -31.28 28.99 -0.96
CA ILE A 377 -32.61 29.55 -0.64
C ILE A 377 -32.78 29.68 0.87
N GLU A 378 -32.50 28.63 1.65
CA GLU A 378 -32.59 28.68 3.12
C GLU A 378 -31.72 29.78 3.71
N ALA A 379 -30.43 29.81 3.35
CA ALA A 379 -29.49 30.81 3.86
C ALA A 379 -29.93 32.24 3.50
N SER A 380 -30.47 32.45 2.30
CA SER A 380 -30.98 33.76 1.87
C SER A 380 -32.19 34.22 2.68
N LEU A 381 -33.18 33.34 2.85
CA LEU A 381 -34.43 33.67 3.54
C LEU A 381 -34.18 33.95 5.02
N LEU A 382 -33.35 33.14 5.67
CA LEU A 382 -33.03 33.32 7.09
C LEU A 382 -32.22 34.60 7.32
N HIS A 383 -31.21 34.86 6.49
CA HIS A 383 -30.39 36.07 6.66
C HIS A 383 -31.20 37.36 6.40
N GLN A 384 -32.13 37.34 5.44
CA GLN A 384 -32.92 38.51 5.05
C GLN A 384 -34.14 38.76 5.96
N PHE A 385 -34.89 37.72 6.33
CA PHE A 385 -36.20 37.89 7.00
C PHE A 385 -36.16 37.69 8.51
N ALA A 386 -35.22 36.90 9.05
CA ALA A 386 -35.23 36.59 10.49
C ALA A 386 -34.59 37.68 11.37
N GLY A 387 -33.85 38.63 10.77
CA GLY A 387 -33.15 39.72 11.46
C GLY A 387 -32.05 39.21 12.40
N CYS A 388 -30.79 39.61 12.17
CA CYS A 388 -29.69 39.24 13.06
C CYS A 388 -29.83 39.97 14.41
N SER A 389 -30.45 39.32 15.39
CA SER A 389 -30.60 39.83 16.76
C SER A 389 -29.42 39.38 17.64
N SER A 390 -29.13 40.14 18.71
CA SER A 390 -28.16 39.69 19.71
C SER A 390 -28.63 38.39 20.36
N PHE A 391 -27.71 37.44 20.53
CA PHE A 391 -28.00 36.15 21.14
C PHE A 391 -28.70 36.33 22.50
N SER A 392 -29.91 35.77 22.59
CA SER A 392 -30.71 35.72 23.81
C SER A 392 -31.42 34.37 23.88
N LYS A 393 -31.86 33.94 25.07
CA LYS A 393 -32.53 32.63 25.25
C LYS A 393 -33.76 32.42 24.37
N VAL A 394 -34.37 33.50 23.86
CA VAL A 394 -35.59 33.49 23.03
C VAL A 394 -35.27 33.84 21.56
N SER A 395 -34.02 34.15 21.22
CA SER A 395 -33.63 34.48 19.84
C SER A 395 -33.84 33.28 18.88
N PRO A 396 -34.10 33.52 17.58
CA PRO A 396 -34.19 32.45 16.58
C PRO A 396 -32.95 31.53 16.58
N GLN A 397 -31.75 32.09 16.76
CA GLN A 397 -30.49 31.34 16.85
C GLN A 397 -30.45 30.40 18.09
N ALA A 398 -31.06 30.79 19.20
CA ALA A 398 -31.20 29.96 20.40
C ALA A 398 -32.15 28.78 20.18
N ILE A 399 -33.26 28.99 19.48
CA ILE A 399 -34.23 27.93 19.14
C ILE A 399 -33.54 26.86 18.27
N VAL A 400 -32.82 27.29 17.23
CA VAL A 400 -32.05 26.38 16.38
C VAL A 400 -30.97 25.65 17.18
N SER A 401 -30.34 26.31 18.16
CA SER A 401 -29.36 25.66 19.05
C SER A 401 -29.96 24.49 19.85
N TYR A 402 -31.18 24.62 20.38
CA TYR A 402 -31.86 23.50 21.05
C TYR A 402 -32.16 22.34 20.11
N ILE A 403 -32.57 22.64 18.86
CA ILE A 403 -32.79 21.62 17.82
C ILE A 403 -31.48 20.87 17.54
N LEU A 404 -30.35 21.57 17.40
CA LEU A 404 -29.05 20.97 17.16
C LEU A 404 -28.59 20.07 18.32
N ILE A 405 -28.86 20.45 19.58
CA ILE A 405 -28.57 19.61 20.75
C ILE A 405 -29.36 18.30 20.70
N ILE A 406 -30.67 18.37 20.44
CA ILE A 406 -31.53 17.18 20.32
C ILE A 406 -31.05 16.30 19.16
N LEU A 407 -30.71 16.92 18.02
CA LEU A 407 -30.23 16.22 16.84
C LEU A 407 -28.91 15.49 17.09
N LEU A 408 -27.96 16.13 17.79
CA LEU A 408 -26.70 15.50 18.19
C LEU A 408 -26.95 14.26 19.06
N ILE A 409 -27.85 14.34 20.05
CA ILE A 409 -28.18 13.22 20.93
C ILE A 409 -28.79 12.07 20.12
N ILE A 410 -29.75 12.36 19.22
CA ILE A 410 -30.40 11.35 18.38
C ILE A 410 -29.38 10.67 17.46
N VAL A 411 -28.58 11.44 16.72
CA VAL A 411 -27.55 10.91 15.82
C VAL A 411 -26.52 10.07 16.57
N TRP A 412 -26.13 10.52 17.77
CA TRP A 412 -25.19 9.81 18.62
C TRP A 412 -25.75 8.47 19.11
N ILE A 413 -27.00 8.43 19.59
CA ILE A 413 -27.69 7.18 19.99
C ILE A 413 -27.77 6.22 18.79
N LEU A 414 -28.21 6.71 17.63
CA LEU A 414 -28.33 5.88 16.42
C LEU A 414 -26.99 5.29 15.99
N ARG A 415 -25.88 6.01 16.22
CA ARG A 415 -24.52 5.52 15.94
C ARG A 415 -24.10 4.43 16.91
N GLU A 416 -24.32 4.60 18.21
CA GLU A 416 -23.95 3.59 19.21
C GLU A 416 -24.75 2.28 19.02
N ILE A 417 -26.02 2.36 18.57
CA ILE A 417 -26.84 1.17 18.24
C ILE A 417 -26.23 0.33 17.11
N GLN A 418 -25.45 0.92 16.20
CA GLN A 418 -24.82 0.18 15.09
C GLN A 418 -23.55 -0.57 15.49
N ARG A 419 -22.91 -0.22 16.61
CA ARG A 419 -21.62 -0.77 17.02
C ARG A 419 -21.75 -2.10 17.74
N VAL A 420 -20.70 -2.91 17.71
CA VAL A 420 -20.60 -4.15 18.50
C VAL A 420 -20.54 -3.86 20.00
N TYR A 421 -19.82 -2.82 20.39
CA TYR A 421 -19.66 -2.40 21.79
C TYR A 421 -20.21 -0.98 22.01
N LEU A 422 -21.12 -0.84 22.97
CA LEU A 422 -21.61 0.45 23.47
C LEU A 422 -20.50 1.13 24.27
N PHE A 423 -20.16 2.37 23.89
CA PHE A 423 -19.05 3.13 24.49
C PHE A 423 -17.69 2.41 24.45
N GLY A 424 -17.56 1.33 23.67
CA GLY A 424 -16.39 0.44 23.68
C GLY A 424 -16.27 -0.50 24.88
N ILE A 425 -17.18 -0.40 25.88
CA ILE A 425 -17.08 -1.12 27.15
C ILE A 425 -18.03 -2.32 27.20
N PHE A 426 -19.30 -2.15 26.84
CA PHE A 426 -20.32 -3.19 26.99
C PHE A 426 -20.77 -3.73 25.64
N ARG A 427 -20.94 -5.04 25.51
CA ARG A 427 -21.46 -5.63 24.27
C ARG A 427 -22.88 -5.11 24.00
N ASN A 428 -23.14 -4.67 22.78
CA ASN A 428 -24.43 -4.14 22.36
C ASN A 428 -25.47 -5.28 22.26
N PRO A 429 -26.60 -5.21 22.99
CA PRO A 429 -27.64 -6.24 22.92
C PRO A 429 -28.38 -6.26 21.58
N PHE A 430 -28.35 -5.17 20.81
CA PHE A 430 -29.00 -5.07 19.49
C PHE A 430 -28.15 -5.64 18.35
N TYR A 431 -26.86 -5.91 18.59
CA TYR A 431 -25.97 -6.47 17.57
C TYR A 431 -26.22 -7.99 17.37
N PRO A 432 -26.16 -8.53 16.14
CA PRO A 432 -26.39 -9.95 15.89
C PRO A 432 -25.42 -10.84 16.67
N LYS A 433 -25.94 -11.87 17.34
CA LYS A 433 -25.15 -12.82 18.15
C LYS A 433 -24.61 -14.03 17.36
N ASP A 434 -25.26 -14.37 16.24
CA ASP A 434 -24.90 -15.55 15.43
C ASP A 434 -24.30 -15.09 14.10
N VAL A 435 -22.97 -15.08 14.02
CA VAL A 435 -22.22 -14.70 12.81
C VAL A 435 -21.85 -15.92 11.96
N ARG A 436 -22.03 -17.15 12.46
CA ARG A 436 -21.62 -18.38 11.73
C ARG A 436 -22.39 -18.65 10.45
N THR A 437 -23.63 -18.17 10.32
CA THR A 437 -24.44 -18.37 9.12
C THR A 437 -24.76 -17.03 8.48
N VAL A 438 -24.25 -16.83 7.25
CA VAL A 438 -24.40 -15.57 6.50
C VAL A 438 -25.86 -15.16 6.35
N THR A 439 -26.75 -16.10 6.05
CA THR A 439 -28.19 -15.85 5.86
C THR A 439 -28.88 -15.31 7.12
N VAL A 440 -28.58 -15.90 8.29
CA VAL A 440 -29.13 -15.48 9.59
C VAL A 440 -28.58 -14.12 10.00
N PHE A 441 -27.28 -13.90 9.77
CA PHE A 441 -26.64 -12.62 10.04
C PHE A 441 -27.27 -11.51 9.19
N MET A 442 -27.42 -11.73 7.88
CA MET A 442 -28.03 -10.79 6.94
C MET A 442 -29.46 -10.40 7.34
N GLU A 443 -30.27 -11.36 7.78
CA GLU A 443 -31.65 -11.09 8.20
C GLU A 443 -31.69 -10.16 9.43
N LYS A 444 -30.86 -10.43 10.44
CA LYS A 444 -30.75 -9.60 11.65
C LYS A 444 -30.14 -8.23 11.32
N GLN A 445 -29.11 -8.19 10.48
CA GLN A 445 -28.46 -6.97 10.03
C GLN A 445 -29.42 -6.05 9.26
N ARG A 446 -30.38 -6.60 8.52
CA ARG A 446 -31.39 -5.82 7.78
C ARG A 446 -32.20 -4.88 8.70
N ARG A 447 -32.41 -5.23 9.97
CA ARG A 447 -33.05 -4.35 10.97
C ARG A 447 -32.15 -3.19 11.36
N LEU A 448 -30.86 -3.45 11.61
CA LEU A 448 -29.87 -2.42 11.90
C LEU A 448 -29.64 -1.50 10.70
N MET A 449 -29.68 -2.02 9.48
CA MET A 449 -29.56 -1.21 8.27
C MET A 449 -30.67 -0.16 8.16
N LYS A 450 -31.91 -0.45 8.58
CA LYS A 450 -33.00 0.56 8.62
C LYS A 450 -32.64 1.72 9.55
N VAL A 451 -32.09 1.42 10.74
CA VAL A 451 -31.62 2.43 11.70
C VAL A 451 -30.45 3.23 11.10
N GLY A 452 -29.54 2.57 10.39
CA GLY A 452 -28.43 3.21 9.68
C GLY A 452 -28.91 4.18 8.58
N VAL A 453 -29.94 3.82 7.81
CA VAL A 453 -30.54 4.69 6.80
C VAL A 453 -31.17 5.93 7.42
N VAL A 454 -31.89 5.79 8.55
CA VAL A 454 -32.45 6.94 9.27
C VAL A 454 -31.33 7.88 9.73
N ARG A 455 -30.27 7.33 10.35
CA ARG A 455 -29.10 8.12 10.75
C ARG A 455 -28.46 8.83 9.56
N ARG A 456 -28.31 8.14 8.44
CA ARG A 456 -27.74 8.70 7.21
C ARG A 456 -28.55 9.90 6.73
N ILE A 457 -29.88 9.77 6.62
CA ILE A 457 -30.76 10.89 6.22
C ILE A 457 -30.64 12.08 7.19
N LEU A 458 -30.60 11.81 8.49
CA LEU A 458 -30.43 12.86 9.50
C LEU A 458 -29.07 13.57 9.36
N LEU A 459 -28.00 12.84 9.03
CA LEU A 459 -26.66 13.39 8.88
C LEU A 459 -26.43 14.07 7.53
N THR A 460 -26.94 13.52 6.42
CA THR A 460 -26.65 14.05 5.08
C THR A 460 -27.58 15.20 4.68
N LEU A 461 -28.80 15.23 5.24
CA LEU A 461 -29.80 16.26 4.93
C LEU A 461 -30.12 17.10 6.17
N VAL A 462 -30.77 16.54 7.18
CA VAL A 462 -31.37 17.35 8.27
C VAL A 462 -30.34 18.18 9.05
N SER A 463 -29.20 17.60 9.43
CA SER A 463 -28.18 18.27 10.23
C SER A 463 -27.50 19.43 9.48
N PRO A 464 -27.07 19.27 8.22
CA PRO A 464 -26.54 20.38 7.43
C PRO A 464 -27.45 21.60 7.32
N PHE A 465 -28.73 21.42 6.97
CA PHE A 465 -29.69 22.53 6.87
C PHE A 465 -29.86 23.22 8.24
N ALA A 466 -30.04 22.46 9.33
CA ALA A 466 -30.13 23.03 10.67
C ALA A 466 -28.86 23.81 11.10
N MET A 467 -27.66 23.36 10.70
CA MET A 467 -26.41 24.07 10.98
C MET A 467 -26.27 25.34 10.13
N ILE A 468 -26.65 25.29 8.85
CA ILE A 468 -26.68 26.48 7.97
C ILE A 468 -27.67 27.51 8.49
N ALA A 469 -28.82 27.06 9.01
CA ALA A 469 -29.77 27.94 9.69
C ALA A 469 -29.14 28.62 10.91
N PHE A 470 -28.40 27.89 11.75
CA PHE A 470 -27.70 28.48 12.89
C PHE A 470 -26.65 29.52 12.46
N LEU A 471 -25.89 29.23 11.42
CA LEU A 471 -24.81 30.09 10.93
C LEU A 471 -25.33 31.35 10.23
N SER A 472 -26.37 31.23 9.41
CA SER A 472 -26.95 32.35 8.65
C SER A 472 -27.64 33.40 9.53
N LEU A 473 -28.08 33.01 10.73
CA LEU A 473 -28.67 33.87 11.75
C LEU A 473 -27.65 34.64 12.60
N ASP A 474 -26.35 34.36 12.46
CA ASP A 474 -25.33 34.94 13.33
C ASP A 474 -25.04 36.41 13.01
N ARG A 475 -24.99 37.26 14.05
CA ARG A 475 -24.79 38.71 13.91
C ARG A 475 -23.42 39.09 13.36
N SER A 476 -22.37 38.27 13.56
CA SER A 476 -21.01 38.63 13.12
C SER A 476 -20.87 38.69 11.59
N LEU A 477 -21.79 38.06 10.85
CA LEU A 477 -21.87 38.15 9.37
C LEU A 477 -22.22 39.56 8.86
N GLN A 478 -22.69 40.47 9.73
CA GLN A 478 -22.92 41.87 9.37
C GLN A 478 -21.62 42.69 9.30
N ASN A 479 -20.54 42.22 9.92
CA ASN A 479 -19.24 42.91 9.92
C ASN A 479 -18.49 42.62 8.61
N LEU A 480 -18.78 43.41 7.58
CA LEU A 480 -18.07 43.35 6.30
C LEU A 480 -16.57 43.63 6.47
N HIS A 481 -15.77 43.03 5.60
CA HIS A 481 -14.31 43.24 5.53
C HIS A 481 -13.54 42.87 6.81
N SER A 482 -14.05 41.94 7.62
CA SER A 482 -13.27 41.37 8.71
C SER A 482 -12.60 40.05 8.31
N VAL A 483 -11.28 39.98 8.43
CA VAL A 483 -10.49 38.76 8.14
C VAL A 483 -10.94 37.59 9.02
N SER A 484 -11.32 37.86 10.27
CA SER A 484 -11.84 36.86 11.20
C SER A 484 -13.11 36.18 10.71
N VAL A 485 -14.03 36.98 10.16
CA VAL A 485 -15.32 36.52 9.63
C VAL A 485 -15.08 35.73 8.35
N CYS A 486 -14.24 36.24 7.44
CA CYS A 486 -13.91 35.56 6.19
C CYS A 486 -13.32 34.16 6.42
N ILE A 487 -12.32 34.03 7.30
CA ILE A 487 -11.67 32.73 7.59
C ILE A 487 -12.60 31.83 8.42
N GLY A 488 -13.20 32.37 9.49
CA GLY A 488 -14.05 31.58 10.39
C GLY A 488 -15.30 31.03 9.70
N PHE A 489 -15.97 31.85 8.87
CA PHE A 489 -17.19 31.43 8.18
C PHE A 489 -16.93 30.59 6.93
N THR A 490 -15.90 30.87 6.12
CA THR A 490 -15.52 29.95 5.00
C THR A 490 -15.33 28.53 5.52
N ARG A 491 -14.57 28.40 6.61
CA ARG A 491 -14.28 27.13 7.25
C ARG A 491 -15.54 26.39 7.65
N ILE A 492 -16.40 27.01 8.47
CA ILE A 492 -17.55 26.31 9.05
C ILE A 492 -18.62 25.99 8.00
N PHE A 493 -18.90 26.89 7.06
CA PHE A 493 -19.85 26.61 5.97
C PHE A 493 -19.42 25.43 5.12
N ARG A 494 -18.10 25.22 4.94
CA ARG A 494 -17.57 24.00 4.31
C ARG A 494 -17.62 22.78 5.23
N MET A 495 -17.23 22.94 6.50
CA MET A 495 -17.14 21.83 7.46
C MET A 495 -18.48 21.15 7.72
N VAL A 496 -19.59 21.90 7.63
CA VAL A 496 -20.97 21.39 7.68
C VAL A 496 -21.17 20.22 6.71
N TRP A 497 -20.58 20.30 5.52
CA TRP A 497 -20.68 19.27 4.48
C TRP A 497 -19.53 18.28 4.51
N GLN A 498 -18.30 18.76 4.77
CA GLN A 498 -17.09 17.93 4.75
C GLN A 498 -17.06 16.93 5.92
N ASN A 499 -17.43 17.36 7.12
CA ASN A 499 -17.42 16.53 8.33
C ASN A 499 -18.57 16.94 9.28
N THR A 500 -19.79 16.60 8.87
CA THR A 500 -21.03 17.00 9.53
C THR A 500 -21.10 16.61 11.02
N GLU A 501 -20.68 15.40 11.39
CA GLU A 501 -20.74 14.95 12.80
C GLU A 501 -19.88 15.82 13.71
N ASN A 502 -18.65 16.13 13.27
CA ASN A 502 -17.74 16.98 14.02
C ASN A 502 -18.21 18.45 14.00
N ALA A 503 -18.72 18.95 12.88
CA ALA A 503 -19.30 20.30 12.82
C ALA A 503 -20.49 20.45 13.77
N LEU A 504 -21.37 19.45 13.84
CA LEU A 504 -22.52 19.43 14.74
C LEU A 504 -22.08 19.48 16.20
N LEU A 505 -21.08 18.68 16.58
CA LEU A 505 -20.51 18.70 17.92
C LEU A 505 -19.89 20.07 18.26
N ASP A 506 -19.10 20.64 17.35
CA ASP A 506 -18.45 21.95 17.56
C ASP A 506 -19.49 23.06 17.78
N ILE A 507 -20.54 23.09 16.95
CA ILE A 507 -21.63 24.07 17.09
C ILE A 507 -22.38 23.88 18.40
N VAL A 508 -22.71 22.64 18.78
CA VAL A 508 -23.40 22.36 20.05
C VAL A 508 -22.55 22.79 21.25
N VAL A 509 -21.25 22.52 21.26
CA VAL A 509 -20.35 22.95 22.34
C VAL A 509 -20.31 24.47 22.45
N VAL A 510 -20.21 25.18 21.32
CA VAL A 510 -20.23 26.65 21.31
C VAL A 510 -21.61 27.18 21.76
N SER A 511 -22.71 26.59 21.30
CA SER A 511 -24.06 26.97 21.72
C SER A 511 -24.28 26.77 23.22
N ILE A 512 -23.85 25.63 23.78
CA ILE A 512 -23.93 25.37 25.23
C ILE A 512 -23.08 26.39 26.00
N ALA A 513 -21.86 26.67 25.55
CA ALA A 513 -21.00 27.68 26.18
C ALA A 513 -21.64 29.07 26.15
N GLN A 514 -22.25 29.47 25.01
CA GLN A 514 -22.97 30.74 24.89
C GLN A 514 -24.21 30.80 25.79
N MET A 515 -24.91 29.67 26.01
CA MET A 515 -26.08 29.61 26.90
C MET A 515 -25.72 29.62 28.39
N LEU A 516 -24.61 28.99 28.78
CA LEU A 516 -24.15 28.89 30.17
C LEU A 516 -23.41 30.17 30.61
N VAL A 517 -22.61 30.76 29.73
CA VAL A 517 -21.82 31.96 30.02
C VAL A 517 -22.59 33.20 29.55
N LEU A 518 -23.55 33.62 30.37
CA LEU A 518 -24.37 34.82 30.13
C LEU A 518 -23.61 36.14 30.33
N ASN A 519 -22.35 36.12 30.79
CA ASN A 519 -21.56 37.32 31.00
C ASN A 519 -21.09 37.90 29.65
N PRO A 520 -21.58 39.08 29.24
CA PRO A 520 -21.14 39.73 28.00
C PRO A 520 -19.69 40.24 28.12
N ASP A 521 -19.18 40.40 29.35
CA ASP A 521 -17.85 40.94 29.64
C ASP A 521 -16.71 39.91 29.55
N LEU A 522 -17.02 38.62 29.39
CA LEU A 522 -15.97 37.61 29.20
C LEU A 522 -15.29 37.83 27.84
N TRP A 523 -13.95 37.83 27.82
CA TRP A 523 -13.14 38.00 26.60
C TRP A 523 -13.61 37.10 25.44
N TRP A 524 -14.00 35.87 25.75
CA TRP A 524 -14.59 34.89 24.81
C TRP A 524 -15.82 35.42 24.05
N ASN A 525 -16.71 36.13 24.75
CA ASN A 525 -17.96 36.65 24.19
C ASN A 525 -17.77 38.04 23.55
N LYS A 526 -16.83 38.84 24.06
CA LYS A 526 -16.60 40.23 23.62
C LYS A 526 -15.71 40.35 22.40
N SER A 527 -14.69 39.50 22.26
CA SER A 527 -13.60 39.70 21.29
C SER A 527 -13.56 38.71 20.13
N LEU A 528 -14.21 37.55 20.27
CA LEU A 528 -14.16 36.48 19.27
C LEU A 528 -15.50 36.37 18.55
N ASP A 529 -15.46 36.39 17.22
CA ASP A 529 -16.61 36.07 16.37
C ASP A 529 -16.98 34.58 16.47
N THR A 530 -18.23 34.23 16.19
CA THR A 530 -18.73 32.84 16.22
C THR A 530 -17.88 31.91 15.34
N GLY A 531 -17.45 32.37 14.16
CA GLY A 531 -16.56 31.62 13.28
C GLY A 531 -15.20 31.27 13.91
N ILE A 532 -14.56 32.20 14.63
CA ILE A 532 -13.30 31.92 15.34
C ILE A 532 -13.55 31.01 16.55
N ARG A 533 -14.65 31.21 17.30
CA ARG A 533 -15.00 30.32 18.42
C ARG A 533 -15.08 28.86 17.94
N LEU A 534 -15.75 28.63 16.81
CA LEU A 534 -15.86 27.29 16.21
C LEU A 534 -14.52 26.74 15.70
N LEU A 535 -13.64 27.61 15.19
CA LEU A 535 -12.28 27.23 14.83
C LEU A 535 -11.48 26.77 16.06
N LEU A 536 -11.49 27.56 17.14
CA LEU A 536 -10.78 27.24 18.38
C LEU A 536 -11.32 25.97 19.03
N VAL A 537 -12.64 25.80 19.14
CA VAL A 537 -13.24 24.57 19.66
C VAL A 537 -12.87 23.37 18.79
N GLY A 538 -12.91 23.52 17.45
CA GLY A 538 -12.52 22.45 16.53
C GLY A 538 -11.07 22.00 16.68
N VAL A 539 -10.13 22.96 16.82
CA VAL A 539 -8.71 22.68 17.08
C VAL A 539 -8.52 22.04 18.45
N LEU A 540 -9.11 22.61 19.51
CA LEU A 540 -8.99 22.06 20.87
C LEU A 540 -9.52 20.63 20.97
N ARG A 541 -10.66 20.35 20.32
CA ARG A 541 -11.22 18.99 20.27
C ARG A 541 -10.27 18.03 19.58
N ASP A 542 -9.75 18.38 18.41
CA ASP A 542 -8.81 17.50 17.70
C ASP A 542 -7.57 17.23 18.54
N ARG A 543 -6.95 18.28 19.09
CA ARG A 543 -5.76 18.16 19.94
C ARG A 543 -6.02 17.34 21.20
N LEU A 544 -7.22 17.45 21.79
CA LEU A 544 -7.64 16.62 22.91
C LEU A 544 -7.79 15.14 22.51
N LEU A 545 -8.41 14.86 21.37
CA LEU A 545 -8.56 13.49 20.87
C LEU A 545 -7.20 12.85 20.58
N GLN A 546 -6.27 13.60 19.97
CA GLN A 546 -4.90 13.15 19.76
C GLN A 546 -4.16 12.91 21.07
N PHE A 547 -4.30 13.80 22.04
CA PHE A 547 -3.71 13.65 23.36
C PHE A 547 -4.20 12.37 24.06
N VAL A 548 -5.52 12.11 24.02
CA VAL A 548 -6.10 10.88 24.59
C VAL A 548 -5.59 9.64 23.86
N SER A 549 -5.53 9.66 22.53
CA SER A 549 -5.00 8.54 21.74
C SER A 549 -3.53 8.24 22.04
N LYS A 550 -2.70 9.29 22.13
CA LYS A 550 -1.27 9.20 22.48
C LYS A 550 -1.06 8.71 23.91
N LEU A 551 -1.89 9.17 24.84
CA LEU A 551 -1.85 8.70 26.23
C LEU A 551 -2.23 7.21 26.31
N GLN A 552 -3.28 6.79 25.62
CA GLN A 552 -3.66 5.38 25.53
C GLN A 552 -2.54 4.52 24.96
N PHE A 553 -1.89 4.98 23.88
CA PHE A 553 -0.76 4.28 23.27
C PHE A 553 0.45 4.18 24.22
N ALA A 554 0.83 5.27 24.88
CA ALA A 554 1.94 5.28 25.83
C ALA A 554 1.67 4.35 27.03
N ILE A 555 0.46 4.37 27.58
CA ILE A 555 0.03 3.47 28.66
C ILE A 555 0.07 2.01 28.18
N ALA A 556 -0.40 1.73 26.96
CA ALA A 556 -0.39 0.39 26.39
C ALA A 556 1.04 -0.18 26.32
N ILE A 557 2.02 0.59 25.85
CA ILE A 557 3.43 0.17 25.80
C ILE A 557 4.01 -0.05 27.20
N VAL A 558 3.75 0.88 28.14
CA VAL A 558 4.24 0.74 29.53
C VAL A 558 3.66 -0.52 30.18
N LEU A 559 2.35 -0.76 30.03
CA LEU A 559 1.68 -1.93 30.60
C LEU A 559 2.20 -3.24 29.98
N THR A 560 2.24 -3.29 28.64
CA THR A 560 2.65 -4.49 27.90
C THR A 560 4.11 -4.84 28.12
N SER A 561 4.98 -3.84 28.30
CA SER A 561 6.39 -4.09 28.65
C SER A 561 6.55 -4.91 29.94
N TRP A 562 5.58 -4.81 30.86
CA TRP A 562 5.56 -5.57 32.12
C TRP A 562 4.79 -6.88 32.03
N THR A 563 3.63 -6.89 31.35
CA THR A 563 2.74 -8.05 31.30
C THR A 563 3.20 -9.12 30.31
N GLU A 564 3.78 -8.72 29.17
CA GLU A 564 4.21 -9.64 28.12
C GLU A 564 5.60 -10.21 28.41
N LYS A 565 5.68 -11.54 28.55
CA LYS A 565 6.93 -12.23 28.87
C LYS A 565 8.00 -12.02 27.80
N LYS A 566 7.63 -11.91 26.51
CA LYS A 566 8.57 -11.68 25.41
C LYS A 566 9.19 -10.28 25.42
N GLN A 567 8.47 -9.28 25.95
CA GLN A 567 8.91 -7.88 25.98
C GLN A 567 9.64 -7.51 27.28
N ARG A 568 9.57 -8.36 28.31
CA ARG A 568 10.16 -8.11 29.62
C ARG A 568 11.69 -8.29 29.62
N ARG A 569 12.43 -7.18 29.65
CA ARG A 569 13.89 -7.13 29.80
C ARG A 569 14.32 -6.94 31.26
N LYS A 570 15.58 -7.20 31.57
CA LYS A 570 16.19 -6.89 32.90
C LYS A 570 16.02 -5.42 33.27
N SER A 571 16.14 -4.51 32.30
CA SER A 571 15.97 -3.06 32.47
C SER A 571 14.51 -2.58 32.46
N THR A 572 13.52 -3.44 32.21
CA THR A 572 12.11 -3.00 32.15
C THR A 572 11.66 -2.38 33.47
N ALA A 573 12.01 -2.98 34.62
CA ALA A 573 11.64 -2.43 35.92
C ALA A 573 12.22 -1.01 36.13
N THR A 574 13.47 -0.80 35.71
CA THR A 574 14.11 0.53 35.78
C THR A 574 13.45 1.52 34.82
N LEU A 575 13.11 1.11 33.59
CA LEU A 575 12.46 1.99 32.62
C LEU A 575 11.05 2.39 33.04
N VAL A 576 10.25 1.43 33.56
CA VAL A 576 8.92 1.73 34.10
C VAL A 576 9.04 2.68 35.30
N THR A 577 9.99 2.44 36.20
CA THR A 577 10.24 3.34 37.35
C THR A 577 10.63 4.74 36.87
N LEU A 578 11.51 4.87 35.87
CA LEU A 578 11.88 6.15 35.27
C LEU A 578 10.67 6.87 34.66
N ASN A 579 9.79 6.17 33.95
CA ASN A 579 8.57 6.78 33.40
C ASN A 579 7.59 7.23 34.49
N VAL A 580 7.52 6.53 35.61
CA VAL A 580 6.69 6.94 36.77
C VAL A 580 7.27 8.18 37.43
N VAL A 581 8.60 8.21 37.66
CA VAL A 581 9.29 9.36 38.28
C VAL A 581 9.23 10.60 37.38
N PHE A 582 9.48 10.43 36.08
CA PHE A 582 9.46 11.49 35.08
C PHE A 582 8.13 11.61 34.34
N PHE A 583 7.04 11.12 34.94
CA PHE A 583 5.70 11.17 34.33
C PHE A 583 5.27 12.58 33.90
N PRO A 584 5.55 13.67 34.67
CA PRO A 584 5.25 15.03 34.21
C PRO A 584 5.98 15.41 32.91
N ILE A 585 7.21 14.93 32.72
CA ILE A 585 7.99 15.17 31.50
C ILE A 585 7.39 14.38 30.34
N LEU A 586 7.04 13.11 30.56
CA LEU A 586 6.35 12.29 29.57
C LEU A 586 5.02 12.92 29.15
N LEU A 587 4.22 13.42 30.09
CA LEU A 587 2.97 14.12 29.81
C LEU A 587 3.21 15.37 28.96
N THR A 588 4.30 16.09 29.23
CA THR A 588 4.72 17.25 28.45
C THR A 588 5.11 16.84 27.02
N PHE A 589 5.83 15.73 26.83
CA PHE A 589 6.14 15.21 25.50
C PHE A 589 4.89 14.80 24.74
N ILE A 590 3.94 14.12 25.40
CA ILE A 590 2.64 13.76 24.82
C ILE A 590 1.85 15.02 24.45
N ALA A 591 1.85 16.05 25.30
CA ALA A 591 1.17 17.31 25.04
C ALA A 591 1.79 18.08 23.87
N ILE A 592 3.13 18.16 23.78
CA ILE A 592 3.83 18.79 22.65
C ILE A 592 3.58 18.02 21.36
N SER A 593 3.68 16.68 21.39
CA SER A 593 3.37 15.82 20.25
C SER A 593 1.91 15.97 19.79
N ALA A 594 0.95 16.08 20.72
CA ALA A 594 -0.44 16.37 20.41
C ALA A 594 -0.59 17.75 19.76
N LEU A 595 0.00 18.80 20.35
CA LEU A 595 -0.06 20.17 19.83
C LEU A 595 0.47 20.29 18.40
N LEU A 596 1.61 19.64 18.13
CA LEU A 596 2.27 19.60 16.83
C LEU A 596 1.64 18.60 15.84
N SER A 597 0.61 17.86 16.24
CA SER A 597 0.03 16.76 15.45
C SER A 597 1.08 15.75 14.96
N SER A 598 2.15 15.57 15.72
CA SER A 598 3.27 14.70 15.35
C SER A 598 3.16 13.32 16.01
N PRO A 599 3.77 12.26 15.46
CA PRO A 599 3.71 10.93 16.07
C PRO A 599 4.58 10.84 17.34
N LEU A 600 4.16 10.02 18.30
CA LEU A 600 4.92 9.63 19.48
C LEU A 600 5.76 8.39 19.13
N LEU A 601 7.08 8.52 19.17
CA LEU A 601 8.05 7.49 18.81
C LEU A 601 8.38 6.60 20.02
N PRO A 602 8.00 5.31 20.06
CA PRO A 602 8.50 4.38 21.06
C PRO A 602 9.83 3.77 20.59
N LEU A 603 10.94 4.31 21.09
CA LEU A 603 12.27 3.98 20.59
C LEU A 603 12.54 2.47 20.77
N PHE A 604 12.77 1.76 19.64
CA PHE A 604 12.93 0.30 19.62
C PHE A 604 11.81 -0.48 20.31
N THR A 605 10.58 0.06 20.31
CA THR A 605 9.40 -0.48 21.01
C THR A 605 9.52 -0.58 22.53
N LEU A 606 10.53 0.09 23.11
CA LEU A 606 10.67 0.22 24.56
C LEU A 606 9.75 1.32 25.09
N PRO A 607 9.46 1.33 26.41
CA PRO A 607 8.78 2.45 27.07
C PRO A 607 9.73 3.67 27.19
N VAL A 608 10.29 4.13 26.08
CA VAL A 608 11.11 5.34 25.94
C VAL A 608 10.53 6.13 24.78
N PHE A 609 9.93 7.28 25.10
CA PHE A 609 9.14 8.04 24.14
C PHE A 609 9.87 9.29 23.68
N LEU A 610 9.99 9.44 22.37
CA LEU A 610 10.47 10.65 21.71
C LEU A 610 9.34 11.31 20.91
N ILE A 611 9.47 12.61 20.65
CA ILE A 611 8.54 13.34 19.80
C ILE A 611 9.04 13.20 18.36
N GLY A 612 8.26 12.54 17.50
CA GLY A 612 8.55 12.51 16.07
C GLY A 612 8.22 13.85 15.41
N PHE A 613 8.69 14.02 14.18
CA PHE A 613 8.44 15.24 13.43
C PHE A 613 7.00 15.28 12.85
N PRO A 614 6.37 16.47 12.76
CA PRO A 614 5.10 16.66 12.08
C PRO A 614 5.16 16.28 10.60
N ARG A 615 4.18 15.51 10.13
CA ARG A 615 4.11 15.02 8.75
C ARG A 615 2.65 14.82 8.32
N PRO A 616 2.36 14.85 7.01
CA PRO A 616 1.01 14.62 6.50
C PRO A 616 0.41 13.30 7.01
N ILE A 617 -0.91 13.24 7.13
CA ILE A 617 -1.63 12.06 7.64
C ILE A 617 -1.36 10.82 6.78
N ARG A 618 -1.19 10.99 5.46
CA ARG A 618 -0.78 9.90 4.56
C ARG A 618 0.54 9.23 4.99
N SER A 619 1.38 9.90 5.79
CA SER A 619 2.65 9.39 6.36
C SER A 619 3.79 9.13 5.36
N TRP A 620 3.51 8.86 4.09
CA TRP A 620 4.53 8.65 3.05
C TRP A 620 4.49 9.69 1.92
N PRO A 621 5.62 9.91 1.23
CA PRO A 621 5.72 10.85 0.12
C PRO A 621 5.16 10.31 -1.22
N GLY A 622 5.11 8.99 -1.40
CA GLY A 622 4.74 8.32 -2.65
C GLY A 622 3.26 8.43 -3.04
N PRO A 623 2.91 8.17 -4.32
CA PRO A 623 1.52 8.08 -4.75
C PRO A 623 0.85 6.84 -4.14
N VAL A 624 -0.42 7.00 -3.77
CA VAL A 624 -1.25 5.91 -3.20
C VAL A 624 -1.41 4.80 -4.24
N GLY A 625 -1.12 3.56 -3.85
CA GLY A 625 -1.21 2.40 -4.74
C GLY A 625 -0.02 2.21 -5.69
N GLY A 626 1.00 3.06 -5.62
CA GLY A 626 2.14 3.01 -6.53
C GLY A 626 3.23 1.99 -6.18
N THR A 627 3.23 1.45 -4.96
CA THR A 627 4.33 0.62 -4.42
C THR A 627 3.78 -0.55 -3.62
N ALA A 628 3.69 -1.71 -4.25
CA ALA A 628 3.37 -2.99 -3.62
C ALA A 628 4.38 -4.06 -4.08
N CYS A 629 4.68 -5.02 -3.21
CA CYS A 629 5.55 -6.16 -3.51
C CYS A 629 4.71 -7.28 -4.15
N VAL A 630 4.47 -7.17 -5.46
CA VAL A 630 3.59 -8.09 -6.19
C VAL A 630 4.15 -9.53 -6.15
N CYS A 631 3.30 -10.48 -5.79
CA CYS A 631 3.58 -11.92 -5.76
C CYS A 631 2.42 -12.72 -6.40
N SER A 632 2.53 -14.05 -6.43
CA SER A 632 1.48 -14.94 -6.95
C SER A 632 0.12 -14.76 -6.27
N ASP A 633 0.15 -14.37 -5.00
CA ASP A 633 -1.02 -14.24 -4.15
C ASP A 633 -1.76 -12.90 -4.29
N THR A 634 -1.13 -11.90 -4.92
CA THR A 634 -1.71 -10.56 -5.15
C THR A 634 -3.06 -10.64 -5.88
N VAL A 635 -3.26 -11.66 -6.73
CA VAL A 635 -4.47 -11.89 -7.53
C VAL A 635 -5.71 -12.07 -6.66
N TYR A 636 -5.56 -12.72 -5.50
CA TYR A 636 -6.64 -12.95 -4.55
C TYR A 636 -7.20 -11.66 -3.95
N TYR A 637 -6.31 -10.72 -3.62
CA TYR A 637 -6.72 -9.40 -3.16
C TYR A 637 -7.34 -8.59 -4.29
N GLN A 638 -6.79 -8.67 -5.50
CA GLN A 638 -7.33 -7.98 -6.67
C GLN A 638 -8.78 -8.40 -6.98
N GLN A 639 -9.12 -9.68 -6.83
CA GLN A 639 -10.50 -10.17 -6.98
C GLN A 639 -11.43 -9.69 -5.86
N MET A 640 -10.98 -9.75 -4.60
CA MET A 640 -11.83 -9.47 -3.44
C MET A 640 -12.11 -7.96 -3.24
N VAL A 641 -11.16 -7.09 -3.57
CA VAL A 641 -11.22 -5.64 -3.30
C VAL A 641 -12.49 -4.96 -3.85
N PRO A 642 -12.95 -5.22 -5.09
CA PRO A 642 -14.23 -4.71 -5.57
C PRO A 642 -15.43 -5.05 -4.68
N SER A 643 -15.56 -6.32 -4.26
CA SER A 643 -16.66 -6.75 -3.40
C SER A 643 -16.54 -6.16 -2.00
N LEU A 644 -15.33 -6.14 -1.44
CA LEU A 644 -15.03 -5.52 -0.15
C LEU A 644 -15.34 -4.01 -0.16
N ALA A 645 -15.04 -3.31 -1.25
CA ALA A 645 -15.33 -1.88 -1.41
C ALA A 645 -16.84 -1.60 -1.35
N VAL A 646 -17.68 -2.41 -1.99
CA VAL A 646 -19.14 -2.31 -1.93
C VAL A 646 -19.67 -2.60 -0.52
N ALA A 647 -19.13 -3.64 0.14
CA ALA A 647 -19.49 -3.94 1.52
C ALA A 647 -19.09 -2.80 2.48
N LEU A 648 -17.89 -2.25 2.31
CA LEU A 648 -17.36 -1.13 3.09
C LEU A 648 -18.18 0.14 2.86
N GLN A 649 -18.59 0.41 1.63
CA GLN A 649 -19.48 1.52 1.29
C GLN A 649 -20.78 1.46 2.11
N SER A 650 -21.43 0.29 2.15
CA SER A 650 -22.66 0.10 2.92
C SER A 650 -22.44 0.28 4.43
N ALA A 651 -21.29 -0.21 4.93
CA ALA A 651 -20.92 -0.16 6.34
C ALA A 651 -20.60 1.27 6.81
N LEU A 652 -19.86 2.03 6.00
CA LEU A 652 -19.55 3.45 6.22
C LEU A 652 -20.83 4.30 6.17
N ALA A 653 -21.69 4.07 5.17
CA ALA A 653 -22.96 4.79 5.04
C ALA A 653 -23.92 4.52 6.22
N ALA A 654 -23.95 3.29 6.73
CA ALA A 654 -24.74 2.94 7.91
C ALA A 654 -24.14 3.48 9.24
N GLY A 655 -22.81 3.68 9.30
CA GLY A 655 -22.09 4.07 10.51
C GLY A 655 -21.64 2.93 11.41
N SER A 656 -21.66 1.70 10.91
CA SER A 656 -21.25 0.50 11.66
C SER A 656 -19.77 0.53 12.06
N LEU A 657 -18.91 1.19 11.28
CA LEU A 657 -17.49 1.40 11.56
C LEU A 657 -17.22 2.53 12.59
N GLY A 658 -18.27 3.15 13.13
CA GLY A 658 -18.15 4.28 14.04
C GLY A 658 -17.80 5.60 13.34
N LEU A 659 -17.07 6.47 14.04
CA LEU A 659 -16.66 7.76 13.48
C LEU A 659 -15.42 7.54 12.61
N SER A 660 -15.61 7.52 11.30
CA SER A 660 -14.54 7.47 10.31
C SER A 660 -13.98 8.86 10.06
N LEU A 661 -12.73 9.08 10.48
CA LEU A 661 -11.97 10.28 10.21
C LEU A 661 -10.87 9.96 9.17
N PRO A 662 -10.47 10.94 8.35
CA PRO A 662 -9.23 10.84 7.58
C PRO A 662 -8.06 10.47 8.50
N GLY A 663 -7.22 9.53 8.09
CA GLY A 663 -6.15 8.96 8.90
C GLY A 663 -6.55 7.73 9.74
N SER A 664 -7.82 7.33 9.75
CA SER A 664 -8.23 6.13 10.46
C SER A 664 -7.82 4.84 9.75
N HIS A 665 -7.31 3.89 10.54
CA HIS A 665 -6.86 2.58 10.09
C HIS A 665 -7.83 1.46 10.51
N TYR A 666 -8.14 0.55 9.57
CA TYR A 666 -8.92 -0.65 9.86
C TYR A 666 -8.19 -1.90 9.39
N LEU A 667 -8.32 -2.97 10.17
CA LEU A 667 -7.81 -4.30 9.89
C LEU A 667 -8.99 -5.22 9.61
N CYS A 668 -8.96 -5.87 8.45
CA CYS A 668 -9.90 -6.91 8.08
C CYS A 668 -9.21 -8.27 8.10
N ARG A 669 -9.93 -9.27 8.60
CA ARG A 669 -9.42 -10.63 8.76
C ARG A 669 -10.42 -11.64 8.21
N PHE A 670 -9.91 -12.59 7.44
CA PHE A 670 -10.65 -13.77 7.00
C PHE A 670 -9.69 -14.93 6.67
N GLN A 671 -9.83 -16.09 7.31
CA GLN A 671 -9.01 -17.30 7.10
C GLN A 671 -7.50 -17.10 7.21
N ASP A 672 -6.80 -16.86 6.11
CA ASP A 672 -5.35 -16.60 5.98
C ASP A 672 -5.09 -15.19 5.42
N ARG A 673 -6.15 -14.44 5.10
CA ARG A 673 -6.10 -13.13 4.45
C ARG A 673 -6.23 -12.03 5.49
N LEU A 674 -5.34 -11.05 5.36
CA LEU A 674 -5.33 -9.83 6.13
C LEU A 674 -5.34 -8.64 5.19
N MET A 675 -6.31 -7.74 5.41
CA MET A 675 -6.43 -6.52 4.62
C MET A 675 -6.34 -5.30 5.52
N TRP A 676 -5.55 -4.34 5.08
CA TRP A 676 -5.38 -3.07 5.76
C TRP A 676 -6.10 -1.97 5.00
N ILE A 677 -6.98 -1.24 5.67
CA ILE A 677 -7.76 -0.16 5.05
C ILE A 677 -7.36 1.16 5.70
N LEU A 678 -6.92 2.11 4.88
CA LEU A 678 -6.63 3.49 5.29
C LEU A 678 -7.64 4.45 4.67
N VAL A 679 -8.29 5.25 5.50
CA VAL A 679 -9.13 6.38 5.05
C VAL A 679 -8.23 7.59 4.78
N LEU A 680 -8.15 8.06 3.54
CA LEU A 680 -7.27 9.15 3.14
C LEU A 680 -7.98 10.50 3.07
N GLU A 681 -9.18 10.50 2.50
CA GLU A 681 -9.96 11.72 2.29
C GLU A 681 -11.45 11.43 2.52
N LYS A 682 -12.19 12.45 2.95
CA LYS A 682 -13.63 12.34 3.18
C LYS A 682 -14.28 13.66 2.81
N GLY A 683 -15.39 13.62 2.07
CA GLY A 683 -16.18 14.81 1.76
C GLY A 683 -17.67 14.52 1.79
N PHE A 684 -18.46 15.40 1.17
CA PHE A 684 -19.91 15.23 1.14
C PHE A 684 -20.27 14.00 0.31
N THR A 685 -20.88 13.01 0.96
CA THR A 685 -21.32 11.75 0.36
C THR A 685 -20.22 10.94 -0.37
N TYR A 686 -18.95 11.12 -0.03
CA TYR A 686 -17.87 10.22 -0.49
C TYR A 686 -16.76 10.01 0.55
N CYS A 687 -16.06 8.89 0.43
CA CYS A 687 -14.89 8.53 1.24
C CYS A 687 -13.81 7.93 0.32
N GLY A 688 -12.60 8.50 0.31
CA GLY A 688 -11.45 7.98 -0.41
C GLY A 688 -10.64 7.04 0.49
N VAL A 689 -10.54 5.77 0.09
CA VAL A 689 -9.83 4.74 0.85
C VAL A 689 -8.73 4.08 0.02
N ASN A 690 -7.71 3.59 0.71
CA ASN A 690 -6.68 2.70 0.16
C ASN A 690 -6.79 1.35 0.87
N ILE A 691 -6.83 0.27 0.10
CA ILE A 691 -6.91 -1.10 0.61
C ILE A 691 -5.61 -1.82 0.25
N LYS A 692 -4.91 -2.33 1.25
CA LYS A 692 -3.70 -3.13 1.09
C LYS A 692 -3.95 -4.57 1.51
N GLY A 693 -3.33 -5.50 0.80
CA GLY A 693 -3.26 -6.92 1.18
C GLY A 693 -1.91 -7.22 1.82
N LEU A 694 -1.92 -7.94 2.94
CA LEU A 694 -0.72 -8.46 3.58
C LEU A 694 -0.44 -9.88 3.07
N GLU A 695 0.79 -10.36 3.25
CA GLU A 695 1.21 -11.71 2.84
C GLU A 695 0.31 -12.79 3.47
N LEU A 696 -0.03 -13.83 2.69
CA LEU A 696 -0.85 -14.94 3.19
C LEU A 696 -0.04 -15.97 3.97
N GLN A 697 1.23 -16.17 3.60
CA GLN A 697 2.13 -17.08 4.30
C GLN A 697 2.85 -16.32 5.40
N GLU A 698 2.30 -16.38 6.60
CA GLU A 698 2.81 -15.65 7.75
C GLU A 698 4.03 -16.35 8.35
N THR A 699 5.13 -15.62 8.56
CA THR A 699 6.20 -16.12 9.43
C THR A 699 5.66 -16.39 10.84
N SER A 700 6.33 -17.23 11.63
CA SER A 700 5.88 -17.61 12.98
C SER A 700 5.55 -16.41 13.90
N CYS A 701 6.21 -15.26 13.68
CA CYS A 701 5.93 -14.02 14.39
C CYS A 701 4.66 -13.32 13.89
N HIS A 702 4.39 -13.30 12.58
CA HIS A 702 3.12 -12.79 12.03
C HIS A 702 1.94 -13.66 12.48
N ALA A 703 2.11 -14.99 12.45
CA ALA A 703 1.10 -15.95 12.91
C ALA A 703 0.68 -15.72 14.36
N ALA A 704 1.62 -15.37 15.24
CA ALA A 704 1.31 -15.04 16.63
C ALA A 704 0.48 -13.74 16.77
N GLU A 705 0.70 -12.75 15.93
CA GLU A 705 -0.10 -11.52 15.91
C GLU A 705 -1.47 -11.75 15.27
N ALA A 706 -1.57 -12.53 14.19
CA ALA A 706 -2.83 -12.90 13.56
C ALA A 706 -3.71 -13.76 14.49
N HIS A 707 -3.14 -14.73 15.20
CA HIS A 707 -3.86 -15.48 16.23
C HIS A 707 -4.42 -14.56 17.32
N ARG A 708 -3.67 -13.51 17.69
CA ARG A 708 -4.16 -12.52 18.67
C ARG A 708 -5.33 -11.71 18.12
N VAL A 709 -5.34 -11.39 16.82
CA VAL A 709 -6.48 -10.77 16.13
C VAL A 709 -7.69 -11.70 16.14
N ASP A 710 -7.48 -12.99 15.82
CA ASP A 710 -8.52 -14.02 15.80
C ASP A 710 -9.17 -14.17 17.19
N GLU A 711 -8.38 -14.24 18.27
CA GLU A 711 -8.90 -14.26 19.65
C GLU A 711 -9.81 -13.05 19.99
N ILE A 712 -9.44 -11.85 19.53
CA ILE A 712 -10.22 -10.63 19.77
C ILE A 712 -11.54 -10.68 19.00
N PHE A 713 -11.51 -11.15 17.75
CA PHE A 713 -12.69 -11.24 16.91
C PHE A 713 -13.62 -12.38 17.32
N GLU A 714 -13.11 -13.57 17.65
CA GLU A 714 -13.90 -14.69 18.17
C GLU A 714 -14.64 -14.30 19.45
N MET A 715 -14.00 -13.54 20.34
CA MET A 715 -14.65 -13.03 21.55
C MET A 715 -15.77 -12.03 21.22
N ALA A 716 -15.58 -11.17 20.22
CA ALA A 716 -16.55 -10.15 19.84
C ALA A 716 -17.75 -10.70 19.05
N PHE A 717 -17.50 -11.64 18.13
CA PHE A 717 -18.45 -12.07 17.11
C PHE A 717 -19.00 -13.49 17.34
N GLU A 718 -18.25 -14.41 17.95
CA GLU A 718 -18.61 -15.83 17.98
C GLU A 718 -19.08 -16.38 19.33
N HIS A 719 -18.59 -15.84 20.46
CA HIS A 719 -18.89 -16.42 21.77
C HIS A 719 -20.39 -16.29 22.15
N GLN A 720 -21.08 -17.44 22.16
CA GLN A 720 -22.51 -17.64 22.51
C GLN A 720 -22.78 -17.78 24.02
N GLU A 721 -21.77 -18.03 24.86
CA GLU A 721 -22.01 -18.51 26.24
C GLU A 721 -22.22 -17.44 27.33
N GLN A 722 -22.26 -16.15 26.99
CA GLN A 722 -22.49 -15.11 28.00
C GLN A 722 -23.97 -14.73 28.08
N THR A 723 -24.70 -15.39 28.97
CA THR A 723 -26.12 -15.15 29.31
C THR A 723 -26.41 -13.79 29.95
N LYS A 724 -25.39 -12.95 30.19
CA LYS A 724 -25.54 -11.61 30.77
C LYS A 724 -25.79 -10.57 29.67
N ILE A 725 -26.84 -9.76 29.85
CA ILE A 725 -27.30 -8.71 28.91
C ILE A 725 -26.22 -7.64 28.63
N LEU A 726 -25.27 -7.44 29.55
CA LEU A 726 -24.16 -6.49 29.45
C LEU A 726 -22.84 -7.16 29.87
N SER A 727 -22.17 -7.82 28.93
CA SER A 727 -20.83 -8.34 29.15
C SER A 727 -19.77 -7.25 28.90
N PRO A 728 -18.79 -7.06 29.82
CA PRO A 728 -17.70 -6.13 29.59
C PRO A 728 -16.72 -6.66 28.54
N ASN A 729 -16.17 -5.74 27.73
CA ASN A 729 -15.10 -6.00 26.80
C ASN A 729 -13.80 -6.32 27.56
N ARG A 730 -13.30 -7.55 27.45
CA ARG A 730 -12.04 -7.95 28.10
C ARG A 730 -10.81 -7.30 27.47
N TYR A 731 -10.91 -6.86 26.21
CA TYR A 731 -9.87 -6.17 25.47
C TYR A 731 -10.14 -4.66 25.39
N PHE A 732 -10.79 -4.08 26.40
CA PHE A 732 -10.95 -2.64 26.50
C PHE A 732 -9.58 -1.94 26.57
N GLY A 733 -9.35 -0.96 25.70
CA GLY A 733 -8.06 -0.26 25.62
C GLY A 733 -6.98 -1.01 24.83
N HIS A 734 -7.32 -2.14 24.20
CA HIS A 734 -6.45 -2.75 23.19
C HIS A 734 -6.38 -1.86 21.93
N ILE A 735 -5.29 -1.97 21.17
CA ILE A 735 -5.09 -1.15 19.95
C ILE A 735 -6.10 -1.50 18.87
N LEU A 736 -6.48 -2.77 18.76
CA LEU A 736 -7.55 -3.24 17.88
C LEU A 736 -8.90 -3.20 18.62
N THR A 737 -9.84 -2.44 18.07
CA THR A 737 -11.23 -2.36 18.52
C THR A 737 -12.15 -3.01 17.48
N PRO A 738 -12.86 -4.10 17.78
CA PRO A 738 -13.76 -4.75 16.83
C PRO A 738 -14.95 -3.85 16.49
N CYS A 739 -15.25 -3.70 15.20
CA CYS A 739 -16.25 -2.76 14.69
C CYS A 739 -17.49 -3.45 14.13
N THR A 740 -17.31 -4.30 13.12
CA THR A 740 -18.42 -4.98 12.43
C THR A 740 -17.91 -6.16 11.61
N VAL A 741 -18.83 -6.92 11.04
CA VAL A 741 -18.58 -7.98 10.06
C VAL A 741 -19.18 -7.56 8.72
N LEU A 742 -18.45 -7.83 7.63
CA LEU A 742 -18.82 -7.47 6.26
C LEU A 742 -19.03 -8.72 5.41
N PRO A 743 -20.15 -8.85 4.70
CA PRO A 743 -20.33 -9.91 3.72
C PRO A 743 -19.61 -9.56 2.43
N VAL A 744 -18.67 -10.41 2.02
CA VAL A 744 -17.81 -10.21 0.85
C VAL A 744 -17.78 -11.48 0.02
N ARG A 745 -17.89 -11.33 -1.30
CA ARG A 745 -17.78 -12.42 -2.27
C ARG A 745 -16.30 -12.71 -2.53
N LEU A 746 -15.80 -13.82 -1.99
CA LEU A 746 -14.40 -14.20 -2.05
C LEU A 746 -14.23 -15.73 -2.07
N TYR A 747 -13.03 -16.19 -2.43
CA TYR A 747 -12.70 -17.61 -2.41
C TYR A 747 -12.36 -18.07 -0.99
N SER A 748 -13.03 -19.12 -0.52
CA SER A 748 -12.56 -19.93 0.60
C SER A 748 -11.48 -20.88 0.11
N ASP A 749 -10.42 -21.04 0.90
CA ASP A 749 -9.33 -21.97 0.61
C ASP A 749 -9.45 -23.22 1.48
N ALA A 750 -9.51 -24.39 0.83
CA ALA A 750 -9.54 -25.69 1.47
C ALA A 750 -8.37 -26.55 0.97
N LYS A 751 -7.47 -26.92 1.89
CA LYS A 751 -6.36 -27.86 1.63
C LYS A 751 -6.72 -29.23 2.18
N ASN A 752 -6.84 -30.20 1.29
CA ASN A 752 -7.14 -31.59 1.64
C ASN A 752 -5.89 -32.45 1.46
N VAL A 753 -5.57 -33.28 2.46
CA VAL A 753 -4.54 -34.32 2.32
C VAL A 753 -5.12 -35.46 1.48
N LEU A 754 -4.44 -35.81 0.38
CA LEU A 754 -4.88 -36.85 -0.56
C LEU A 754 -4.24 -38.22 -0.27
N SER A 755 -3.51 -38.36 0.83
CA SER A 755 -2.96 -39.64 1.30
C SER A 755 -4.07 -40.68 1.44
N GLY A 756 -3.83 -41.87 0.87
CA GLY A 756 -4.84 -42.93 0.80
C GLY A 756 -5.86 -42.80 -0.34
N ILE A 757 -6.03 -41.63 -0.96
CA ILE A 757 -6.78 -41.49 -2.22
C ILE A 757 -5.85 -41.75 -3.40
N ILE A 758 -4.73 -41.02 -3.48
CA ILE A 758 -3.75 -41.14 -4.57
C ILE A 758 -2.91 -42.42 -4.44
N ASP A 759 -2.73 -42.93 -3.21
CA ASP A 759 -1.96 -44.15 -2.94
C ASP A 759 -2.77 -45.44 -3.11
N SER A 760 -4.10 -45.33 -3.20
CA SER A 760 -4.97 -46.49 -3.34
C SER A 760 -4.81 -47.14 -4.71
N HIS A 761 -4.46 -48.42 -4.72
CA HIS A 761 -4.26 -49.19 -5.94
C HIS A 761 -5.55 -49.33 -6.78
N GLU A 762 -6.72 -49.35 -6.12
CA GLU A 762 -8.01 -49.40 -6.81
C GLU A 762 -8.30 -48.08 -7.55
N ASN A 763 -8.09 -46.94 -6.90
CA ASN A 763 -8.29 -45.61 -7.50
C ASN A 763 -7.36 -45.38 -8.69
N LEU A 764 -6.08 -45.75 -8.56
CA LEU A 764 -5.09 -45.61 -9.63
C LEU A 764 -5.39 -46.53 -10.84
N LYS A 765 -6.02 -47.69 -10.59
CA LYS A 765 -6.49 -48.57 -11.67
C LYS A 765 -7.68 -47.95 -12.39
N HIS A 766 -8.66 -47.41 -11.66
CA HIS A 766 -9.81 -46.71 -12.22
C HIS A 766 -9.43 -45.44 -12.98
N LEU A 767 -8.38 -44.71 -12.55
CA LEU A 767 -7.88 -43.52 -13.23
C LEU A 767 -7.57 -43.77 -14.71
N LYS A 768 -6.94 -44.91 -15.05
CA LYS A 768 -6.62 -45.25 -16.45
C LYS A 768 -7.88 -45.50 -17.28
N ASP A 769 -8.85 -46.22 -16.73
CA ASP A 769 -10.10 -46.54 -17.43
C ASP A 769 -10.99 -45.30 -17.61
N ASP A 770 -11.03 -44.43 -16.60
CA ASP A 770 -11.77 -43.17 -16.66
C ASP A 770 -11.09 -42.16 -17.60
N PHE A 771 -9.76 -42.15 -17.68
CA PHE A 771 -9.03 -41.27 -18.60
C PHE A 771 -9.45 -41.46 -20.05
N ILE A 772 -9.62 -42.72 -20.47
CA ILE A 772 -10.09 -43.07 -21.81
C ILE A 772 -11.48 -42.46 -22.05
N LYS A 773 -12.41 -42.59 -21.08
CA LYS A 773 -13.77 -42.03 -21.19
C LYS A 773 -13.76 -40.51 -21.28
N VAL A 774 -12.98 -39.83 -20.43
CA VAL A 774 -12.88 -38.36 -20.39
C VAL A 774 -12.23 -37.83 -21.66
N LEU A 775 -11.18 -38.48 -22.16
CA LEU A 775 -10.49 -38.08 -23.39
C LEU A 775 -11.39 -38.24 -24.62
N VAL A 776 -12.17 -39.33 -24.70
CA VAL A 776 -13.18 -39.50 -25.77
C VAL A 776 -14.19 -38.35 -25.74
N TRP A 777 -14.72 -38.02 -24.58
CA TRP A 777 -15.67 -36.90 -24.42
C TRP A 777 -15.05 -35.57 -24.87
N MET A 778 -13.83 -35.26 -24.41
CA MET A 778 -13.09 -34.05 -24.77
C MET A 778 -12.84 -33.93 -26.27
N LEU A 779 -12.37 -35.00 -26.92
CA LEU A 779 -12.08 -34.98 -28.36
C LEU A 779 -13.36 -34.83 -29.19
N VAL A 780 -14.43 -35.55 -28.84
CA VAL A 780 -15.72 -35.43 -29.54
C VAL A 780 -16.29 -34.02 -29.40
N GLN A 781 -16.25 -33.43 -28.20
CA GLN A 781 -16.68 -32.05 -27.96
C GLN A 781 -15.82 -31.02 -28.71
N TYR A 782 -14.50 -31.21 -28.76
CA TYR A 782 -13.60 -30.36 -29.52
C TYR A 782 -13.93 -30.40 -31.03
N CYS A 783 -14.03 -31.60 -31.61
CA CYS A 783 -14.36 -31.77 -33.03
C CYS A 783 -15.72 -31.17 -33.37
N TYR A 784 -16.71 -31.36 -32.49
CA TYR A 784 -18.04 -30.78 -32.64
C TYR A 784 -18.08 -29.24 -32.48
N LYS A 785 -17.31 -28.66 -31.55
CA LYS A 785 -17.16 -27.19 -31.45
C LYS A 785 -16.48 -26.63 -32.70
N LYS A 786 -15.43 -27.30 -33.20
CA LYS A 786 -14.70 -26.91 -34.41
C LYS A 786 -15.58 -26.95 -35.66
N SER A 787 -16.46 -27.95 -35.80
CA SER A 787 -17.38 -28.03 -36.94
C SER A 787 -18.37 -26.86 -36.98
N LYS A 788 -18.87 -26.40 -35.82
CA LYS A 788 -19.72 -25.19 -35.73
C LYS A 788 -19.02 -23.92 -36.22
N THR A 789 -17.75 -23.73 -35.87
CA THR A 789 -16.97 -22.55 -36.27
C THR A 789 -16.69 -22.53 -37.77
N TRP A 790 -16.43 -23.71 -38.37
CA TRP A 790 -16.17 -23.85 -39.80
C TRP A 790 -17.37 -23.47 -40.68
N GLU A 791 -18.60 -23.85 -40.28
CA GLU A 791 -19.82 -23.46 -41.02
C GLU A 791 -20.18 -21.97 -40.86
N SER A 792 -19.91 -21.36 -39.70
CA SER A 792 -20.05 -19.92 -39.49
C SER A 792 -19.18 -19.11 -40.44
N LEU A 793 -17.95 -19.58 -40.71
CA LEU A 793 -17.02 -18.93 -41.64
C LEU A 793 -17.42 -19.19 -43.11
N GLY A 794 -17.87 -20.41 -43.42
CA GLY A 794 -18.35 -20.78 -44.75
C GLY A 794 -19.64 -20.07 -45.20
N ASN A 795 -20.51 -19.64 -44.28
CA ASN A 795 -21.66 -18.79 -44.59
C ASN A 795 -21.29 -17.31 -44.82
N ALA A 796 -20.16 -16.83 -44.27
CA ALA A 796 -19.65 -15.48 -44.55
C ALA A 796 -19.00 -15.39 -45.95
N ASP A 797 -18.34 -16.46 -46.39
CA ASP A 797 -17.71 -16.53 -47.72
C ASP A 797 -18.68 -16.75 -48.89
N LYS A 798 -19.90 -17.26 -48.63
CA LYS A 798 -20.94 -17.40 -49.65
C LYS A 798 -21.54 -16.07 -50.13
N ASN A 799 -21.32 -14.96 -49.39
CA ASN A 799 -21.71 -13.61 -49.82
C ASN A 799 -20.65 -12.88 -50.67
N LYS A 800 -19.54 -13.54 -51.04
CA LYS A 800 -18.50 -12.97 -51.91
C LYS A 800 -18.10 -13.94 -53.03
N LYS A 801 -19.03 -14.28 -53.93
CA LYS A 801 -18.68 -14.79 -55.27
C LYS A 801 -19.59 -14.18 -56.34
N GLY A 802 -19.12 -13.07 -56.89
CA GLY A 802 -19.59 -12.46 -58.13
C GLY A 802 -18.49 -11.55 -58.69
N SER A 803 -17.98 -11.89 -59.87
CA SER A 803 -16.94 -11.24 -60.70
C SER A 803 -15.46 -11.45 -60.32
N PHE A 804 -14.76 -12.21 -61.17
CA PHE A 804 -13.31 -12.15 -61.38
C PHE A 804 -13.03 -11.09 -62.48
N PRO A 805 -11.81 -10.52 -62.57
CA PRO A 805 -10.88 -11.06 -63.57
C PRO A 805 -9.39 -11.13 -63.18
N GLU A 806 -8.77 -12.18 -63.73
CA GLU A 806 -7.41 -12.36 -64.28
C GLU A 806 -6.19 -11.48 -63.88
N ASN A 807 -5.14 -12.21 -63.46
CA ASN A 807 -3.73 -12.16 -63.88
C ASN A 807 -2.90 -10.86 -63.71
N GLN A 808 -1.97 -10.85 -62.74
CA GLN A 808 -0.50 -11.01 -62.96
C GLN A 808 0.35 -10.57 -61.74
N HIS A 809 1.42 -11.33 -61.52
CA HIS A 809 2.68 -11.01 -60.83
C HIS A 809 2.79 -11.21 -59.29
N SER A 810 3.48 -12.30 -58.98
CA SER A 810 4.36 -12.58 -57.83
C SER A 810 4.88 -11.36 -57.07
N ARG A 811 4.72 -11.36 -55.74
CA ARG A 811 5.71 -10.84 -54.79
C ARG A 811 5.66 -11.59 -53.46
N ALA A 812 6.81 -12.17 -53.15
CA ALA A 812 7.46 -12.31 -51.85
C ALA A 812 6.60 -12.59 -50.60
N ILE A 813 6.89 -13.76 -50.03
CA ILE A 813 6.76 -14.11 -48.61
C ILE A 813 7.26 -12.94 -47.73
N GLU A 814 6.36 -12.23 -47.08
CA GLU A 814 6.69 -11.43 -45.90
C GLU A 814 6.57 -12.32 -44.66
N ARG A 815 7.75 -12.70 -44.16
CA ARG A 815 7.96 -13.15 -42.79
C ARG A 815 7.42 -12.08 -41.85
N SER A 816 6.44 -12.45 -41.01
CA SER A 816 6.19 -11.72 -39.77
C SER A 816 7.44 -11.78 -38.90
N ARG A 817 7.93 -10.60 -38.51
CA ARG A 817 9.06 -10.41 -37.61
C ARG A 817 8.73 -11.00 -36.22
N PRO A 818 9.74 -11.51 -35.50
CA PRO A 818 9.58 -12.01 -34.15
C PRO A 818 9.22 -10.87 -33.21
N LEU A 819 8.24 -11.12 -32.34
CA LEU A 819 8.01 -10.33 -31.14
C LEU A 819 9.27 -10.47 -30.27
N ARG A 820 9.80 -9.35 -29.80
CA ARG A 820 10.99 -9.30 -28.93
C ARG A 820 10.79 -10.22 -27.73
N GLU A 821 11.69 -11.19 -27.60
CA GLU A 821 11.98 -11.89 -26.36
C GLU A 821 12.50 -10.86 -25.35
N GLU A 822 11.68 -10.56 -24.35
CA GLU A 822 12.16 -10.10 -23.05
C GLU A 822 12.33 -11.36 -22.18
N ASP A 823 13.57 -11.57 -21.74
CA ASP A 823 14.06 -12.44 -20.67
C ASP A 823 13.43 -13.84 -20.53
N SER A 824 14.02 -14.79 -21.27
CA SER A 824 13.92 -16.22 -20.99
C SER A 824 14.51 -16.54 -19.61
N PHE A 825 13.66 -16.80 -18.62
CA PHE A 825 14.04 -17.47 -17.39
C PHE A 825 14.47 -18.90 -17.70
N SER A 826 15.65 -19.27 -17.20
CA SER A 826 16.17 -20.63 -17.20
C SER A 826 15.20 -21.57 -16.49
N VAL A 827 14.77 -22.62 -17.19
CA VAL A 827 14.10 -23.78 -16.62
C VAL A 827 15.15 -24.59 -15.86
N ASP A 828 15.41 -24.19 -14.62
CA ASP A 828 16.05 -25.01 -13.58
C ASP A 828 15.88 -24.28 -12.24
N THR A 829 14.65 -24.31 -11.72
CA THR A 829 14.32 -24.23 -10.28
C THR A 829 12.81 -24.41 -10.15
N ILE A 830 12.40 -25.65 -9.89
CA ILE A 830 11.08 -25.94 -9.34
C ILE A 830 11.18 -25.54 -7.87
N GLU A 831 10.71 -24.34 -7.51
CA GLU A 831 10.39 -24.03 -6.11
C GLU A 831 9.11 -24.79 -5.75
N ASP A 832 9.32 -26.03 -5.30
CA ASP A 832 8.32 -26.83 -4.63
C ASP A 832 7.97 -26.19 -3.28
N TRP A 833 6.68 -26.23 -2.95
CA TRP A 833 6.15 -25.81 -1.66
C TRP A 833 6.83 -26.64 -0.56
N THR A 834 7.70 -26.01 0.22
CA THR A 834 8.39 -26.63 1.37
C THR A 834 8.04 -25.85 2.63
N ASP A 835 7.49 -26.55 3.61
CA ASP A 835 7.42 -26.09 5.00
C ASP A 835 8.72 -26.53 5.69
N ASP A 836 9.72 -25.65 5.78
CA ASP A 836 10.92 -25.92 6.58
C ASP A 836 10.72 -25.42 8.01
N SER A 837 10.55 -26.38 8.92
CA SER A 837 10.64 -26.18 10.37
C SER A 837 11.75 -27.05 10.94
N ASP A 838 12.55 -26.43 11.81
CA ASP A 838 13.57 -26.98 12.73
C ASP A 838 15.05 -26.96 12.29
N ILE A 839 15.79 -25.97 12.82
CA ILE A 839 17.26 -25.87 12.83
C ILE A 839 17.76 -25.93 14.27
N PHE A 840 18.44 -27.01 14.67
CA PHE A 840 19.50 -27.03 15.69
C PHE A 840 20.40 -28.27 15.47
N ASP A 841 21.69 -28.08 15.12
CA ASP A 841 22.84 -28.52 15.96
C ASP A 841 24.24 -28.30 15.31
N LEU A 842 25.04 -27.49 16.04
CA LEU A 842 26.50 -27.47 16.36
C LEU A 842 27.62 -28.01 15.41
N GLU A 843 28.51 -27.06 15.01
CA GLU A 843 30.02 -26.98 15.06
C GLU A 843 30.94 -28.22 14.76
N PRO A 844 32.27 -28.10 14.43
CA PRO A 844 33.22 -26.98 14.62
C PRO A 844 34.30 -26.67 13.52
N ARG A 845 34.97 -25.52 13.73
CA ARG A 845 36.19 -24.87 13.17
C ARG A 845 37.37 -25.70 12.60
N MET A 846 38.04 -25.17 11.54
CA MET A 846 39.49 -24.77 11.57
C MET A 846 40.05 -24.01 10.32
N LYS A 847 40.56 -22.79 10.57
CA LYS A 847 41.79 -22.06 10.13
C LYS A 847 42.42 -22.09 8.71
N ASP A 848 42.54 -20.87 8.17
CA ASP A 848 43.72 -20.11 7.67
C ASP A 848 44.39 -20.32 6.27
N ARG A 849 44.38 -19.20 5.49
CA ARG A 849 45.48 -18.49 4.75
C ARG A 849 45.47 -18.35 3.20
N LYS A 850 45.18 -17.10 2.79
CA LYS A 850 45.86 -16.14 1.86
C LYS A 850 46.28 -16.49 0.39
N GLU A 851 45.60 -15.79 -0.54
CA GLU A 851 46.06 -14.92 -1.70
C GLU A 851 46.94 -15.48 -2.85
N PRO A 852 47.05 -14.81 -4.04
CA PRO A 852 46.17 -13.85 -4.76
C PRO A 852 46.09 -14.05 -6.32
N GLY A 853 45.17 -13.34 -7.01
CA GLY A 853 45.47 -12.68 -8.31
C GLY A 853 44.59 -12.95 -9.57
N GLN A 854 43.83 -11.89 -9.98
CA GLN A 854 43.59 -11.34 -11.35
C GLN A 854 43.03 -12.21 -12.52
N TRP A 855 42.20 -11.76 -13.49
CA TRP A 855 41.32 -10.60 -13.77
C TRP A 855 40.60 -10.81 -15.14
N GLY A 856 39.40 -10.23 -15.33
CA GLY A 856 38.71 -9.97 -16.63
C GLY A 856 37.44 -10.83 -16.86
N THR A 857 36.26 -10.37 -17.33
CA THR A 857 35.81 -9.10 -17.98
C THR A 857 34.26 -9.08 -18.10
N THR A 858 33.67 -7.87 -18.14
CA THR A 858 32.32 -7.38 -18.59
C THR A 858 31.03 -7.65 -17.76
N PRO A 859 30.27 -6.59 -17.36
CA PRO A 859 29.15 -6.70 -16.43
C PRO A 859 27.77 -6.79 -17.13
N LYS A 860 26.92 -7.73 -16.67
CA LYS A 860 25.46 -7.75 -16.86
C LYS A 860 24.80 -7.31 -15.55
N VAL A 861 23.82 -6.42 -15.65
CA VAL A 861 23.07 -5.83 -14.52
C VAL A 861 22.06 -6.84 -13.99
N HIS A 862 22.27 -7.37 -12.78
CA HIS A 862 21.28 -8.09 -11.99
C HIS A 862 20.81 -7.20 -10.83
N LEU A 863 19.49 -7.03 -10.70
CA LEU A 863 18.83 -6.45 -9.53
C LEU A 863 18.48 -7.60 -8.59
N SER A 864 19.23 -7.73 -7.49
CA SER A 864 19.00 -8.74 -6.46
C SER A 864 17.97 -8.27 -5.43
N ILE A 865 17.00 -9.14 -5.17
CA ILE A 865 15.98 -9.08 -4.11
C ILE A 865 16.69 -9.33 -2.76
N PRO A 866 16.30 -8.68 -1.63
CA PRO A 866 16.79 -9.06 -0.30
C PRO A 866 16.16 -10.40 0.09
N GLY A 867 16.99 -11.41 0.37
CA GLY A 867 16.50 -12.71 0.87
C GLY A 867 16.92 -13.98 0.12
N SER A 868 17.94 -13.96 -0.76
CA SER A 868 18.51 -15.20 -1.29
C SER A 868 19.94 -15.44 -0.80
N VAL A 869 20.14 -16.54 -0.07
CA VAL A 869 21.47 -17.12 0.17
C VAL A 869 21.87 -17.85 -1.11
N GLU A 870 22.62 -17.18 -1.99
CA GLU A 870 23.29 -17.85 -3.10
C GLU A 870 24.62 -18.46 -2.62
N THR A 871 24.61 -19.75 -2.34
CA THR A 871 25.82 -20.58 -2.37
C THR A 871 26.18 -20.87 -3.83
N GLN A 872 27.12 -20.11 -4.40
CA GLN A 872 27.85 -20.55 -5.59
C GLN A 872 29.16 -21.23 -5.16
N SER A 873 29.15 -22.55 -5.22
CA SER A 873 30.31 -23.44 -5.24
C SER A 873 30.58 -23.90 -6.68
N GLN A 874 31.78 -23.69 -7.19
CA GLN A 874 32.48 -24.45 -8.25
C GLN A 874 33.94 -23.95 -8.26
N ASP A 875 35.02 -24.74 -8.26
CA ASP A 875 35.24 -26.02 -8.93
C ASP A 875 36.28 -26.94 -8.23
N SER A 876 36.17 -28.23 -8.60
CA SER A 876 36.95 -29.44 -8.31
C SER A 876 38.50 -29.34 -8.51
N PRO A 877 39.35 -30.31 -8.04
CA PRO A 877 39.44 -31.65 -8.64
C PRO A 877 39.83 -32.85 -7.74
N GLN A 878 39.44 -34.04 -8.24
CA GLN A 878 40.11 -35.35 -8.23
C GLN A 878 40.25 -36.23 -6.96
N GLU A 879 39.67 -37.42 -7.14
CA GLU A 879 40.20 -38.77 -6.85
C GLU A 879 40.12 -39.33 -5.41
N MET A 880 39.07 -40.12 -5.15
CA MET A 880 39.19 -41.59 -5.22
C MET A 880 37.80 -42.24 -5.20
N SER A 881 37.54 -43.03 -6.23
CA SER A 881 36.53 -44.10 -6.26
C SER A 881 36.99 -45.26 -5.34
N PRO A 882 36.14 -46.25 -4.98
CA PRO A 882 35.52 -47.16 -5.95
C PRO A 882 34.03 -47.53 -5.71
N GLU A 883 33.34 -47.69 -6.84
CA GLU A 883 32.46 -48.80 -7.30
C GLU A 883 31.40 -49.37 -6.33
N ASP A 884 30.13 -49.55 -6.73
CA ASP A 884 29.58 -50.34 -7.86
C ASP A 884 28.23 -49.75 -8.36
N LYS A 885 27.59 -50.07 -9.51
CA LYS A 885 27.86 -50.54 -10.89
C LYS A 885 26.45 -50.74 -11.53
N LEU A 886 26.32 -50.57 -12.85
CA LEU A 886 25.13 -50.81 -13.74
C LEU A 886 24.15 -49.61 -13.81
N TYR A 887 24.00 -48.87 -14.91
CA TYR A 887 23.86 -49.27 -16.31
C TYR A 887 24.57 -48.30 -17.28
N ARG A 888 25.20 -48.87 -18.31
CA ARG A 888 25.85 -48.19 -19.44
C ARG A 888 25.05 -48.51 -20.71
N ALA A 889 24.37 -47.54 -21.30
CA ALA A 889 23.87 -47.67 -22.67
C ALA A 889 24.93 -47.11 -23.63
N VAL A 890 25.49 -48.02 -24.42
CA VAL A 890 26.51 -47.79 -25.43
C VAL A 890 25.90 -47.05 -26.63
N VAL A 891 26.45 -45.89 -26.97
CA VAL A 891 26.26 -45.25 -28.28
C VAL A 891 27.12 -46.03 -29.28
N LEU A 892 26.46 -46.77 -30.18
CA LEU A 892 27.06 -47.34 -31.37
C LEU A 892 26.51 -46.57 -32.57
N GLY A 893 27.41 -45.93 -33.30
CA GLY A 893 27.09 -45.11 -34.47
C GLY A 893 26.49 -45.91 -35.62
N LEU A 894 25.48 -45.32 -36.25
CA LEU A 894 24.96 -45.62 -37.59
C LEU A 894 24.62 -44.27 -38.27
N PRO A 895 24.63 -44.20 -39.60
CA PRO A 895 24.90 -42.97 -40.34
C PRO A 895 23.73 -41.99 -40.33
N ALA A 896 24.06 -40.71 -40.53
CA ALA A 896 23.10 -39.65 -40.81
C ALA A 896 22.19 -40.07 -41.99
N VAL A 897 20.92 -40.36 -41.69
CA VAL A 897 19.88 -40.46 -42.71
C VAL A 897 19.36 -39.05 -42.95
N ASP A 898 19.70 -38.52 -44.11
CA ASP A 898 19.12 -37.34 -44.70
C ASP A 898 17.59 -37.51 -44.77
N LYS A 899 16.83 -36.81 -43.91
CA LYS A 899 15.36 -36.76 -44.01
C LYS A 899 14.99 -35.83 -45.16
N GLY A 900 15.15 -36.34 -46.37
CA GLY A 900 14.43 -35.83 -47.54
C GLY A 900 12.93 -35.77 -47.20
N LYS A 901 12.28 -34.66 -47.55
CA LYS A 901 10.83 -34.49 -47.44
C LYS A 901 10.11 -35.53 -48.32
N GLN A 902 9.92 -36.74 -47.83
CA GLN A 902 8.87 -37.63 -48.31
C GLN A 902 7.57 -37.15 -47.69
N GLN A 903 6.76 -36.50 -48.51
CA GLN A 903 5.36 -36.26 -48.22
C GLN A 903 4.68 -37.64 -48.24
N GLU A 904 4.59 -38.31 -47.10
CA GLU A 904 3.74 -39.49 -46.96
C GLU A 904 2.31 -39.04 -47.26
N PHE A 905 1.80 -39.44 -48.42
CA PHE A 905 0.38 -39.34 -48.74
C PHE A 905 -0.37 -40.28 -47.78
N LEU A 906 -0.91 -39.72 -46.71
CA LEU A 906 -1.85 -40.41 -45.83
C LEU A 906 -3.06 -40.90 -46.68
N PRO A 907 -3.46 -42.17 -46.57
CA PRO A 907 -4.63 -42.67 -47.30
C PRO A 907 -5.88 -41.88 -46.88
N LYS A 908 -6.64 -41.37 -47.86
CA LYS A 908 -7.94 -40.74 -47.62
C LYS A 908 -8.87 -41.76 -46.95
N VAL A 909 -9.24 -41.50 -45.70
CA VAL A 909 -10.18 -42.34 -44.95
C VAL A 909 -11.56 -42.18 -45.59
N ALA A 910 -12.13 -43.27 -46.08
CA ALA A 910 -13.48 -43.27 -46.66
C ALA A 910 -14.51 -43.45 -45.54
N PHE A 911 -15.21 -42.37 -45.18
CA PHE A 911 -16.31 -42.40 -44.22
C PHE A 911 -17.59 -42.95 -44.86
N SER A 912 -18.40 -43.66 -44.07
CA SER A 912 -19.71 -44.14 -44.50
C SER A 912 -20.78 -43.03 -44.48
N CYS A 913 -20.57 -41.98 -43.67
CA CYS A 913 -21.42 -40.80 -43.59
C CYS A 913 -20.62 -39.52 -43.89
N SER A 914 -21.16 -38.59 -44.68
CA SER A 914 -20.50 -37.31 -44.99
C SER A 914 -20.34 -36.41 -43.75
N TYR A 915 -21.24 -36.55 -42.76
CA TYR A 915 -21.16 -35.82 -41.49
C TYR A 915 -20.07 -36.34 -40.55
N SER A 916 -19.56 -37.56 -40.77
CA SER A 916 -18.41 -38.10 -40.02
C SER A 916 -17.12 -37.32 -40.29
N GLU A 917 -16.99 -36.69 -41.46
CA GLU A 917 -15.82 -35.87 -41.81
C GLU A 917 -15.72 -34.62 -40.92
N LEU A 918 -16.87 -34.02 -40.56
CA LEU A 918 -16.96 -32.85 -39.67
C LEU A 918 -16.57 -33.17 -38.22
N LEU A 919 -16.77 -34.41 -37.78
CA LEU A 919 -16.40 -34.90 -36.46
C LEU A 919 -15.05 -35.64 -36.46
N SER A 920 -14.31 -35.64 -37.58
CA SER A 920 -13.05 -36.36 -37.69
C SER A 920 -11.91 -35.65 -36.97
N ILE A 921 -11.04 -36.43 -36.31
CA ILE A 921 -9.83 -35.91 -35.66
C ILE A 921 -8.86 -35.38 -36.73
N PRO A 922 -8.15 -34.25 -36.53
CA PRO A 922 -7.16 -33.72 -37.46
C PRO A 922 -6.17 -34.76 -38.00
N GLU A 923 -5.80 -34.65 -39.28
CA GLU A 923 -4.91 -35.61 -39.95
C GLU A 923 -3.56 -35.77 -39.25
N GLU A 924 -3.06 -34.67 -38.70
CA GLU A 924 -1.79 -34.62 -37.96
C GLU A 924 -1.79 -35.40 -36.64
N TRP A 925 -2.96 -35.75 -36.10
CA TRP A 925 -3.10 -36.48 -34.85
C TRP A 925 -3.28 -37.99 -35.10
N ARG A 926 -3.24 -38.44 -36.36
CA ARG A 926 -3.51 -39.83 -36.78
C ARG A 926 -2.25 -40.69 -36.97
N THR A 927 -1.05 -40.15 -36.74
CA THR A 927 0.24 -40.77 -37.13
C THR A 927 1.14 -41.13 -35.96
N ALA A 928 0.57 -41.58 -34.85
CA ALA A 928 1.36 -41.87 -33.65
C ALA A 928 2.21 -43.15 -33.78
N PRO A 929 3.41 -43.20 -33.17
CA PRO A 929 4.32 -44.34 -33.24
C PRO A 929 3.90 -45.45 -32.25
N VAL A 930 2.69 -45.99 -32.38
CA VAL A 930 2.17 -47.07 -31.52
C VAL A 930 2.32 -48.44 -32.21
N PRO A 931 2.93 -49.46 -31.56
CA PRO A 931 3.02 -50.81 -32.12
C PRO A 931 1.63 -51.42 -32.42
N THR A 932 1.46 -52.01 -33.61
CA THR A 932 0.19 -52.59 -34.08
C THR A 932 -0.35 -53.72 -33.20
N SER A 933 0.51 -54.44 -32.48
CA SER A 933 0.11 -55.48 -31.50
C SER A 933 -0.63 -54.90 -30.29
N LYS A 934 -0.17 -53.76 -29.76
CA LYS A 934 -0.77 -53.05 -28.61
C LYS A 934 -2.08 -52.36 -28.97
N VAL A 935 -2.23 -51.89 -30.21
CA VAL A 935 -3.48 -51.30 -30.71
C VAL A 935 -4.63 -52.32 -30.65
N ASN A 936 -4.37 -53.59 -30.98
CA ASN A 936 -5.39 -54.64 -30.94
C ASN A 936 -5.76 -55.06 -29.51
N GLU A 937 -4.80 -55.08 -28.58
CA GLU A 937 -5.04 -55.37 -27.16
C GLU A 937 -5.90 -54.27 -26.50
N MET A 938 -5.55 -53.00 -26.72
CA MET A 938 -6.26 -51.88 -26.10
C MET A 938 -7.55 -51.49 -26.83
N ARG A 939 -7.76 -51.92 -28.08
CA ARG A 939 -9.06 -51.81 -28.76
C ARG A 939 -10.18 -52.50 -27.96
N GLN A 940 -9.86 -53.55 -27.20
CA GLN A 940 -10.83 -54.22 -26.31
C GLN A 940 -11.20 -53.42 -25.06
N ARG A 941 -10.40 -52.42 -24.67
CA ARG A 941 -10.66 -51.51 -23.53
C ARG A 941 -11.43 -50.25 -23.91
N PHE A 942 -11.65 -49.99 -25.20
CA PHE A 942 -12.36 -48.79 -25.63
C PHE A 942 -13.83 -48.85 -25.20
N PRO A 943 -14.38 -47.85 -24.49
CA PRO A 943 -15.73 -47.88 -23.98
C PRO A 943 -16.73 -47.54 -25.11
N GLU A 944 -17.13 -48.57 -25.88
CA GLU A 944 -17.99 -48.40 -27.06
C GLU A 944 -19.37 -47.83 -26.71
N GLU A 945 -19.99 -48.33 -25.64
CA GLU A 945 -21.30 -47.85 -25.16
C GLU A 945 -21.26 -46.38 -24.75
N TRP A 946 -20.16 -45.93 -24.14
CA TRP A 946 -19.93 -44.53 -23.77
C TRP A 946 -19.77 -43.63 -25.00
N TYR A 947 -18.99 -44.07 -25.99
CA TYR A 947 -18.82 -43.33 -27.24
C TYR A 947 -20.15 -43.13 -27.97
N HIS A 948 -20.96 -44.19 -28.08
CA HIS A 948 -22.30 -44.11 -28.64
C HIS A 948 -23.22 -43.18 -27.84
N PHE A 949 -23.15 -43.25 -26.51
CA PHE A 949 -23.89 -42.34 -25.64
C PHE A 949 -23.51 -40.87 -25.86
N ILE A 950 -22.23 -40.51 -25.93
CA ILE A 950 -21.81 -39.12 -26.16
C ILE A 950 -22.30 -38.61 -27.51
N LEU A 951 -22.19 -39.41 -28.58
CA LEU A 951 -22.70 -39.02 -29.89
C LEU A 951 -24.21 -38.74 -29.86
N SER A 952 -24.97 -39.51 -29.06
CA SER A 952 -26.41 -39.30 -28.88
C SER A 952 -26.79 -38.00 -28.16
N GLN A 953 -25.85 -37.38 -27.43
CA GLN A 953 -26.05 -36.10 -26.73
C GLN A 953 -25.74 -34.88 -27.62
N LEU A 954 -25.20 -35.06 -28.84
CA LEU A 954 -24.82 -33.94 -29.70
C LEU A 954 -26.02 -33.34 -30.45
N ASP A 955 -26.22 -32.03 -30.27
CA ASP A 955 -27.35 -31.30 -30.86
C ASP A 955 -27.03 -30.71 -32.25
N PHE A 956 -27.41 -31.39 -33.33
CA PHE A 956 -27.15 -30.95 -34.70
C PHE A 956 -28.19 -29.94 -35.26
N PHE A 957 -28.82 -29.12 -34.42
CA PHE A 957 -29.86 -28.15 -34.83
C PHE A 957 -29.40 -27.07 -35.83
N HIS A 958 -28.11 -26.85 -35.98
CA HIS A 958 -27.51 -25.85 -36.87
C HIS A 958 -27.40 -26.30 -38.35
N LEU A 959 -27.59 -27.59 -38.63
CA LEU A 959 -27.48 -28.15 -39.98
C LEU A 959 -28.78 -27.91 -40.77
N LYS A 960 -28.65 -27.34 -41.98
CA LYS A 960 -29.79 -26.97 -42.85
C LYS A 960 -30.57 -28.17 -43.42
N GLU A 961 -29.94 -29.34 -43.54
CA GLU A 961 -30.55 -30.58 -44.03
C GLU A 961 -30.30 -31.71 -43.03
N LYS A 962 -31.29 -32.05 -42.20
CA LYS A 962 -31.21 -33.20 -41.29
C LYS A 962 -31.74 -34.46 -41.98
N PRO A 963 -30.92 -35.48 -42.30
CA PRO A 963 -31.45 -36.80 -42.60
C PRO A 963 -32.09 -37.39 -41.33
N SER A 964 -33.22 -38.09 -41.47
CA SER A 964 -34.01 -38.61 -40.34
C SER A 964 -33.27 -39.63 -39.46
N ASN A 965 -32.22 -40.27 -39.99
CA ASN A 965 -31.43 -41.31 -39.30
C ASN A 965 -29.96 -40.89 -39.07
N LEU A 966 -29.62 -39.59 -39.11
CA LEU A 966 -28.25 -39.06 -38.98
C LEU A 966 -27.46 -39.71 -37.83
N LEU A 967 -28.09 -39.83 -36.66
CA LEU A 967 -27.43 -40.33 -35.45
C LEU A 967 -27.11 -41.83 -35.56
N GLU A 968 -28.01 -42.62 -36.14
CA GLU A 968 -27.77 -44.05 -36.35
C GLU A 968 -26.67 -44.30 -37.39
N ASP A 969 -26.60 -43.45 -38.43
CA ASP A 969 -25.59 -43.54 -39.48
C ASP A 969 -24.20 -43.16 -38.97
N LEU A 970 -24.11 -42.12 -38.11
CA LEU A 970 -22.87 -41.76 -37.41
C LEU A 970 -22.41 -42.85 -36.43
N MET A 971 -23.34 -43.48 -35.71
CA MET A 971 -23.02 -44.56 -34.77
C MET A 971 -22.52 -45.84 -35.48
N LYS A 972 -22.94 -46.10 -36.71
CA LYS A 972 -22.51 -47.26 -37.51
C LYS A 972 -21.19 -47.03 -38.27
N ASP A 973 -20.67 -45.81 -38.30
CA ASP A 973 -19.45 -45.48 -39.03
C ASP A 973 -18.19 -46.05 -38.37
N LYS A 974 -17.73 -47.19 -38.89
CA LYS A 974 -16.55 -47.89 -38.38
C LYS A 974 -15.26 -47.09 -38.55
N ALA A 975 -15.15 -46.29 -39.61
CA ALA A 975 -13.95 -45.51 -39.90
C ALA A 975 -13.78 -44.36 -38.90
N LEU A 976 -14.87 -43.69 -38.54
CA LEU A 976 -14.85 -42.64 -37.52
C LEU A 976 -14.45 -43.20 -36.15
N LYS A 977 -15.04 -44.32 -35.75
CA LYS A 977 -14.71 -45.01 -34.49
C LYS A 977 -13.25 -45.45 -34.44
N ASP A 978 -12.72 -46.04 -35.51
CA ASP A 978 -11.31 -46.45 -35.59
C ASP A 978 -10.34 -45.26 -35.46
N LEU A 979 -10.71 -44.08 -35.96
CA LEU A 979 -9.92 -42.85 -35.78
C LEU A 979 -9.90 -42.37 -34.31
N TYR A 980 -11.05 -42.38 -33.63
CA TYR A 980 -11.11 -42.02 -32.20
C TYR A 980 -10.33 -43.00 -31.32
N ILE A 981 -10.43 -44.30 -31.62
CA ILE A 981 -9.61 -45.33 -30.95
C ILE A 981 -8.13 -45.01 -31.15
N HIS A 982 -7.68 -44.75 -32.38
CA HIS A 982 -6.29 -44.46 -32.65
C HIS A 982 -5.80 -43.19 -31.94
N GLY A 983 -6.56 -42.10 -31.97
CA GLY A 983 -6.21 -40.84 -31.30
C GLY A 983 -6.12 -40.96 -29.78
N VAL A 984 -7.11 -41.59 -29.14
CA VAL A 984 -7.15 -41.79 -27.68
C VAL A 984 -6.01 -42.69 -27.21
N LEU A 985 -5.75 -43.79 -27.92
CA LEU A 985 -4.65 -44.71 -27.59
C LEU A 985 -3.29 -44.06 -27.72
N SER A 986 -3.12 -43.20 -28.72
CA SER A 986 -1.89 -42.45 -28.94
C SER A 986 -1.58 -41.49 -27.80
N CYS A 987 -2.60 -40.79 -27.29
CA CYS A 987 -2.47 -39.94 -26.11
C CYS A 987 -2.22 -40.76 -24.83
N CYS A 988 -2.90 -41.90 -24.66
CA CYS A 988 -2.66 -42.80 -23.53
C CYS A 988 -1.21 -43.31 -23.52
N PHE A 989 -0.68 -43.65 -24.70
CA PHE A 989 0.71 -44.07 -24.87
C PHE A 989 1.71 -42.95 -24.52
N GLY A 990 1.42 -41.72 -24.95
CA GLY A 990 2.25 -40.55 -24.63
C GLY A 990 2.31 -40.22 -23.13
N LEU A 991 1.20 -40.41 -22.39
CA LEU A 991 1.11 -40.03 -20.97
C LEU A 991 1.46 -41.16 -19.98
N PHE A 992 1.14 -42.42 -20.31
CA PHE A 992 1.34 -43.58 -19.41
C PHE A 992 2.40 -44.57 -19.88
N GLY A 993 2.94 -44.42 -21.09
CA GLY A 993 3.94 -45.33 -21.65
C GLY A 993 3.37 -46.65 -22.20
N LEU A 994 4.26 -47.60 -22.51
CA LEU A 994 3.92 -48.91 -23.10
C LEU A 994 3.32 -49.90 -22.09
N ASP A 995 3.60 -49.76 -20.80
CA ASP A 995 3.30 -50.80 -19.80
C ASP A 995 1.93 -50.64 -19.14
N ASN A 996 1.23 -51.77 -18.98
CA ASN A 996 -0.09 -51.84 -18.34
C ASN A 996 -0.02 -51.79 -16.80
N THR A 997 1.13 -51.42 -16.23
CA THR A 997 1.34 -51.31 -14.78
C THR A 997 0.54 -50.16 -14.19
N VAL A 998 0.05 -50.31 -12.96
CA VAL A 998 -0.64 -49.22 -12.25
C VAL A 998 0.35 -48.08 -12.04
N PRO A 999 0.01 -46.83 -12.42
CA PRO A 999 0.95 -45.72 -12.33
C PRO A 999 1.26 -45.42 -10.86
N ALA A 1000 2.52 -45.17 -10.54
CA ALA A 1000 2.88 -44.72 -9.20
C ALA A 1000 2.29 -43.32 -8.91
N PRO A 1001 1.98 -42.97 -7.65
CA PRO A 1001 1.50 -41.63 -7.27
C PRO A 1001 2.37 -40.51 -7.80
N SER A 1002 3.70 -40.68 -7.77
CA SER A 1002 4.67 -39.73 -8.32
C SER A 1002 4.55 -39.55 -9.84
N HIS A 1003 4.22 -40.60 -10.58
CA HIS A 1003 3.93 -40.51 -12.01
C HIS A 1003 2.64 -39.75 -12.28
N VAL A 1004 1.60 -39.96 -11.46
CA VAL A 1004 0.33 -39.24 -11.57
C VAL A 1004 0.52 -37.74 -11.31
N PHE A 1005 1.27 -37.38 -10.28
CA PHE A 1005 1.62 -35.99 -9.98
C PHE A 1005 2.39 -35.34 -11.14
N ARG A 1006 3.44 -36.01 -11.65
CA ARG A 1006 4.22 -35.53 -12.81
C ARG A 1006 3.38 -35.39 -14.07
N ALA A 1007 2.44 -36.31 -14.31
CA ALA A 1007 1.53 -36.21 -15.44
C ALA A 1007 0.53 -35.06 -15.30
N TYR A 1008 0.09 -34.76 -14.07
CA TYR A 1008 -0.77 -33.60 -13.78
C TYR A 1008 -0.06 -32.27 -14.03
N THR A 1009 1.23 -32.17 -13.64
CA THR A 1009 2.07 -30.98 -13.86
C THR A 1009 2.59 -30.87 -15.30
N GLY A 1010 2.54 -31.96 -16.07
CA GLY A 1010 3.05 -32.03 -17.45
C GLY A 1010 4.52 -32.46 -17.56
N GLY A 1011 5.21 -32.75 -16.44
CA GLY A 1011 6.61 -33.16 -16.37
C GLY A 1011 6.84 -34.67 -16.48
N ILE A 1012 6.32 -35.31 -17.52
CA ILE A 1012 6.42 -36.77 -17.74
C ILE A 1012 7.83 -37.14 -18.26
N PRO A 1013 8.44 -38.26 -17.81
CA PRO A 1013 9.72 -38.72 -18.35
C PRO A 1013 9.70 -38.95 -19.87
N TRP A 1014 10.85 -38.72 -20.52
CA TRP A 1014 11.00 -38.81 -21.97
C TRP A 1014 10.56 -40.18 -22.53
N SER A 1015 9.74 -40.14 -23.58
CA SER A 1015 9.36 -41.31 -24.38
C SER A 1015 9.08 -40.89 -25.82
N VAL A 1016 9.22 -41.84 -26.76
CA VAL A 1016 8.91 -41.59 -28.18
C VAL A 1016 7.45 -41.16 -28.40
N GLY A 1017 6.53 -41.64 -27.55
CA GLY A 1017 5.12 -41.22 -27.56
C GLY A 1017 4.92 -39.80 -27.04
N LEU A 1018 5.67 -39.39 -26.01
CA LEU A 1018 5.63 -38.04 -25.45
C LEU A 1018 6.21 -37.01 -26.43
N ASP A 1019 7.31 -37.32 -27.12
CA ASP A 1019 7.88 -36.44 -28.16
C ASP A 1019 6.88 -36.18 -29.30
N TRP A 1020 6.17 -37.24 -29.74
CA TRP A 1020 5.11 -37.09 -30.72
C TRP A 1020 3.96 -36.20 -30.21
N LEU A 1021 3.53 -36.39 -28.95
CA LEU A 1021 2.42 -35.64 -28.36
C LEU A 1021 2.80 -34.17 -28.11
N THR A 1022 3.98 -33.90 -27.56
CA THR A 1022 4.51 -32.54 -27.35
C THR A 1022 4.79 -31.80 -28.65
N GLY A 1023 5.14 -32.52 -29.73
CA GLY A 1023 5.19 -31.97 -31.09
C GLY A 1023 3.83 -31.50 -31.63
N LYS A 1024 2.73 -31.78 -30.93
CA LYS A 1024 1.34 -31.37 -31.25
C LYS A 1024 0.73 -30.58 -30.07
N PRO A 1025 1.01 -29.26 -29.95
CA PRO A 1025 0.68 -28.48 -28.75
C PRO A 1025 -0.82 -28.46 -28.41
N GLU A 1026 -1.70 -28.35 -29.42
CA GLU A 1026 -3.16 -28.38 -29.19
C GLU A 1026 -3.64 -29.72 -28.62
N LEU A 1027 -3.14 -30.84 -29.17
CA LEU A 1027 -3.50 -32.17 -28.69
C LEU A 1027 -2.93 -32.44 -27.30
N PHE A 1028 -1.70 -31.99 -27.05
CA PHE A 1028 -1.07 -32.10 -25.73
C PHE A 1028 -1.86 -31.34 -24.67
N GLN A 1029 -2.28 -30.10 -24.94
CA GLN A 1029 -3.13 -29.34 -24.01
C GLN A 1029 -4.48 -30.02 -23.74
N LEU A 1030 -5.12 -30.59 -24.78
CA LEU A 1030 -6.35 -31.38 -24.60
C LEU A 1030 -6.11 -32.65 -23.78
N ALA A 1031 -5.04 -33.39 -24.06
CA ALA A 1031 -4.70 -34.60 -23.32
C ALA A 1031 -4.38 -34.30 -21.84
N LEU A 1032 -3.64 -33.23 -21.58
CA LEU A 1032 -3.31 -32.74 -20.24
C LEU A 1032 -4.57 -32.29 -19.48
N LYS A 1033 -5.45 -31.51 -20.12
CA LYS A 1033 -6.74 -31.10 -19.54
C LYS A 1033 -7.64 -32.32 -19.24
N ALA A 1034 -7.68 -33.30 -20.14
CA ALA A 1034 -8.44 -34.54 -19.92
C ALA A 1034 -7.86 -35.34 -18.73
N PHE A 1035 -6.54 -35.36 -18.58
CA PHE A 1035 -5.87 -35.99 -17.46
C PHE A 1035 -6.23 -35.30 -16.14
N ARG A 1036 -6.17 -33.95 -16.10
CA ARG A 1036 -6.57 -33.15 -14.93
C ARG A 1036 -8.04 -33.39 -14.54
N TYR A 1037 -8.95 -33.46 -15.51
CA TYR A 1037 -10.38 -33.78 -15.27
C TYR A 1037 -10.54 -35.19 -14.70
N THR A 1038 -9.81 -36.16 -15.25
CA THR A 1038 -9.84 -37.54 -14.77
C THR A 1038 -9.31 -37.65 -13.34
N PHE A 1039 -8.24 -36.91 -13.03
CA PHE A 1039 -7.71 -36.85 -11.68
C PHE A 1039 -8.73 -36.26 -10.69
N LYS A 1040 -9.39 -35.15 -11.07
CA LYS A 1040 -10.47 -34.57 -10.24
C LYS A 1040 -11.64 -35.56 -10.06
N LEU A 1041 -12.03 -36.26 -11.12
CA LEU A 1041 -13.07 -37.29 -11.07
C LEU A 1041 -12.69 -38.44 -10.12
N MET A 1042 -11.43 -38.87 -10.10
CA MET A 1042 -10.93 -39.88 -9.16
C MET A 1042 -11.07 -39.39 -7.71
N VAL A 1043 -10.67 -38.15 -7.43
CA VAL A 1043 -10.81 -37.53 -6.10
C VAL A 1043 -12.29 -37.43 -5.69
N ASP A 1044 -13.16 -37.03 -6.61
CA ASP A 1044 -14.60 -36.91 -6.35
C ASP A 1044 -15.27 -38.27 -6.14
N LYS A 1045 -14.91 -39.30 -6.92
CA LYS A 1045 -15.40 -40.67 -6.69
C LYS A 1045 -14.99 -41.22 -5.34
N ALA A 1046 -13.77 -40.94 -4.92
CA ALA A 1046 -13.28 -41.36 -3.61
C ALA A 1046 -13.97 -40.60 -2.46
N SER A 1047 -14.38 -39.34 -2.68
CA SER A 1047 -14.94 -38.47 -1.63
C SER A 1047 -16.48 -38.53 -1.54
N LEU A 1048 -17.16 -38.58 -2.69
CA LEU A 1048 -18.62 -38.48 -2.83
C LEU A 1048 -19.29 -39.82 -3.13
N GLY A 1049 -18.52 -40.84 -3.54
CA GLY A 1049 -19.01 -42.15 -3.95
C GLY A 1049 -18.88 -42.40 -5.46
N PRO A 1050 -19.07 -43.66 -5.91
CA PRO A 1050 -18.91 -44.02 -7.32
C PRO A 1050 -20.01 -43.38 -8.19
N VAL A 1051 -19.65 -43.04 -9.43
CA VAL A 1051 -20.63 -42.57 -10.44
C VAL A 1051 -21.49 -43.74 -10.89
N GLU A 1052 -22.81 -43.61 -10.74
CA GLU A 1052 -23.76 -44.71 -10.97
C GLU A 1052 -24.11 -44.86 -12.46
N ASN A 1053 -24.18 -43.76 -13.23
CA ASN A 1053 -24.69 -43.77 -14.61
C ASN A 1053 -23.91 -42.87 -15.58
N PHE A 1054 -23.99 -43.15 -16.90
CA PHE A 1054 -23.35 -42.33 -17.95
C PHE A 1054 -23.85 -40.88 -17.97
N LYS A 1055 -25.12 -40.64 -17.67
CA LYS A 1055 -25.67 -39.29 -17.58
C LYS A 1055 -25.03 -38.47 -16.46
N GLU A 1056 -24.80 -39.10 -15.31
CA GLU A 1056 -24.12 -38.47 -14.18
C GLU A 1056 -22.67 -38.13 -14.52
N LEU A 1057 -21.96 -39.03 -15.23
CA LEU A 1057 -20.60 -38.75 -15.72
C LEU A 1057 -20.55 -37.55 -16.67
N VAL A 1058 -21.49 -37.43 -17.62
CA VAL A 1058 -21.58 -36.26 -18.51
C VAL A 1058 -21.83 -34.99 -17.69
N ASN A 1059 -22.77 -35.02 -16.74
CA ASN A 1059 -23.06 -33.87 -15.88
C ASN A 1059 -21.81 -33.41 -15.11
N CYS A 1060 -21.02 -34.33 -14.55
CA CYS A 1060 -19.77 -33.99 -13.86
C CYS A 1060 -18.76 -33.33 -14.81
N LEU A 1061 -18.60 -33.85 -16.04
CA LEU A 1061 -17.67 -33.29 -17.03
C LEU A 1061 -18.11 -31.92 -17.56
N GLU A 1062 -19.42 -31.72 -17.73
CA GLU A 1062 -19.99 -30.41 -18.06
C GLU A 1062 -19.82 -29.40 -16.93
N GLU A 1063 -19.98 -29.83 -15.67
CA GLU A 1063 -19.67 -29.01 -14.50
C GLU A 1063 -18.19 -28.62 -14.48
N TYR A 1064 -17.27 -29.56 -14.72
CA TYR A 1064 -15.84 -29.25 -14.76
C TYR A 1064 -15.49 -28.23 -15.86
N GLU A 1065 -16.11 -28.33 -17.03
CA GLU A 1065 -15.89 -27.38 -18.14
C GLU A 1065 -16.43 -25.98 -17.81
N ASN A 1066 -17.64 -25.89 -17.26
CA ASN A 1066 -18.33 -24.63 -17.06
C ASN A 1066 -17.91 -23.93 -15.75
N ASP A 1067 -17.87 -24.67 -14.64
CA ASP A 1067 -17.80 -24.10 -13.29
C ASP A 1067 -16.42 -24.26 -12.62
N TRP A 1068 -15.58 -25.20 -13.08
CA TRP A 1068 -14.27 -25.46 -12.49
C TRP A 1068 -13.09 -24.96 -13.34
N TYR A 1069 -12.05 -24.44 -12.70
CA TYR A 1069 -10.71 -24.40 -13.30
C TYR A 1069 -9.83 -25.46 -12.63
N ILE A 1070 -9.28 -26.39 -13.41
CA ILE A 1070 -8.47 -27.50 -12.90
C ILE A 1070 -7.08 -27.38 -13.52
N GLY A 1071 -6.08 -27.01 -12.70
CA GLY A 1071 -4.75 -26.70 -13.19
C GLY A 1071 -3.71 -26.50 -12.09
N LEU A 1072 -2.62 -25.81 -12.42
CA LEU A 1072 -1.59 -25.44 -11.45
C LEU A 1072 -1.84 -24.03 -10.93
N VAL A 1073 -1.50 -23.78 -9.67
CA VAL A 1073 -1.60 -22.43 -9.07
C VAL A 1073 -0.65 -21.44 -9.78
N SER A 1074 0.46 -21.93 -10.30
CA SER A 1074 1.44 -21.17 -11.09
C SER A 1074 0.97 -20.83 -12.52
N ASP A 1075 -0.12 -21.44 -13.01
CA ASP A 1075 -0.62 -21.19 -14.36
C ASP A 1075 -1.20 -19.76 -14.46
N LEU A 1076 -0.88 -19.03 -15.53
CA LEU A 1076 -1.49 -17.71 -15.79
C LEU A 1076 -3.02 -17.81 -15.91
N GLU A 1077 -3.51 -18.92 -16.45
CA GLU A 1077 -4.94 -19.22 -16.57
C GLU A 1077 -5.62 -19.37 -15.19
N TRP A 1078 -4.91 -19.85 -14.16
CA TRP A 1078 -5.43 -19.88 -12.78
C TRP A 1078 -5.70 -18.45 -12.29
N GLN A 1079 -4.74 -17.55 -12.49
CA GLN A 1079 -4.89 -16.15 -12.11
C GLN A 1079 -6.07 -15.49 -12.85
N GLN A 1080 -6.20 -15.77 -14.15
CA GLN A 1080 -7.33 -15.30 -14.95
C GLN A 1080 -8.67 -15.88 -14.46
N ALA A 1081 -8.72 -17.16 -14.10
CA ALA A 1081 -9.93 -17.79 -13.57
C ALA A 1081 -10.36 -17.19 -12.22
N VAL A 1082 -9.40 -16.86 -11.35
CA VAL A 1082 -9.65 -16.13 -10.10
C VAL A 1082 -10.28 -14.76 -10.39
N LEU A 1083 -9.67 -13.97 -11.28
CA LEU A 1083 -10.18 -12.63 -11.64
C LEU A 1083 -11.52 -12.67 -12.40
N GLN A 1084 -11.80 -13.75 -13.13
CA GLN A 1084 -13.09 -14.00 -13.79
C GLN A 1084 -14.18 -14.55 -12.84
N GLU A 1085 -13.85 -14.73 -11.56
CA GLU A 1085 -14.78 -15.25 -10.55
C GLU A 1085 -15.38 -16.63 -10.93
N LYS A 1086 -14.57 -17.57 -11.44
CA LYS A 1086 -15.01 -18.97 -11.63
C LYS A 1086 -15.48 -19.56 -10.29
N PRO A 1087 -16.62 -20.27 -10.23
CA PRO A 1087 -17.15 -20.80 -8.97
C PRO A 1087 -16.16 -21.66 -8.18
N TYR A 1088 -15.42 -22.53 -8.87
CA TYR A 1088 -14.52 -23.48 -8.24
C TYR A 1088 -13.16 -23.56 -8.94
N LEU A 1089 -12.10 -23.75 -8.16
CA LEU A 1089 -10.77 -24.05 -8.70
C LEU A 1089 -10.15 -25.24 -7.94
N PHE A 1090 -9.40 -26.08 -8.66
CA PHE A 1090 -8.71 -27.23 -8.09
C PHE A 1090 -7.26 -27.30 -8.57
N SER A 1091 -6.34 -27.49 -7.62
CA SER A 1091 -4.94 -27.75 -7.91
C SER A 1091 -4.38 -28.90 -7.06
N LEU A 1092 -3.44 -29.63 -7.63
CA LEU A 1092 -2.70 -30.70 -6.96
C LEU A 1092 -1.31 -30.18 -6.59
N GLY A 1093 -0.96 -30.30 -5.31
CA GLY A 1093 0.36 -30.01 -4.77
C GLY A 1093 1.02 -31.24 -4.16
N HIS A 1094 2.33 -31.16 -3.95
CA HIS A 1094 3.15 -32.19 -3.33
C HIS A 1094 4.15 -31.53 -2.39
N ASP A 1095 4.18 -31.98 -1.14
CA ASP A 1095 5.20 -31.59 -0.17
C ASP A 1095 6.32 -32.65 -0.20
N PRO A 1096 7.51 -32.35 -0.75
CA PRO A 1096 8.60 -33.30 -0.88
C PRO A 1096 9.25 -33.66 0.46
N ASN A 1097 9.16 -32.78 1.46
CA ASN A 1097 9.75 -33.00 2.79
C ASN A 1097 8.94 -34.04 3.57
N MET A 1098 7.61 -33.92 3.51
CA MET A 1098 6.69 -34.83 4.19
C MET A 1098 6.28 -36.03 3.33
N GLY A 1099 6.52 -35.97 2.01
CA GLY A 1099 6.10 -36.99 1.04
C GLY A 1099 4.58 -37.07 0.87
N ILE A 1100 3.87 -35.95 1.08
CA ILE A 1100 2.40 -35.90 1.12
C ILE A 1100 1.85 -35.18 -0.11
N TYR A 1101 0.85 -35.76 -0.76
CA TYR A 1101 0.09 -35.09 -1.82
C TYR A 1101 -1.11 -34.34 -1.24
N THR A 1102 -1.30 -33.10 -1.68
CA THR A 1102 -2.38 -32.22 -1.22
C THR A 1102 -3.24 -31.73 -2.37
N GLY A 1103 -4.56 -31.68 -2.19
CA GLY A 1103 -5.50 -31.04 -3.10
C GLY A 1103 -5.94 -29.70 -2.55
N ARG A 1104 -5.71 -28.62 -3.30
CA ARG A 1104 -6.18 -27.27 -2.96
C ARG A 1104 -7.47 -26.99 -3.74
N VAL A 1105 -8.56 -26.74 -3.03
CA VAL A 1105 -9.86 -26.37 -3.59
C VAL A 1105 -10.19 -24.94 -3.20
N LEU A 1106 -10.43 -24.08 -4.19
CA LEU A 1106 -10.99 -22.75 -3.95
C LEU A 1106 -12.47 -22.76 -4.29
N THR A 1107 -13.32 -22.26 -3.39
CA THR A 1107 -14.76 -22.10 -3.67
C THR A 1107 -15.22 -20.67 -3.45
N LEU A 1108 -15.83 -20.07 -4.47
CA LEU A 1108 -16.30 -18.69 -4.46
C LEU A 1108 -17.67 -18.59 -3.78
N GLN A 1109 -17.73 -17.91 -2.64
CA GLN A 1109 -18.97 -17.76 -1.87
C GLN A 1109 -19.05 -16.37 -1.22
N GLU A 1110 -20.24 -15.99 -0.76
CA GLU A 1110 -20.38 -14.83 0.13
C GLU A 1110 -19.98 -15.23 1.55
N LEU A 1111 -18.88 -14.69 2.04
CA LEU A 1111 -18.30 -15.00 3.34
C LEU A 1111 -18.17 -13.76 4.21
N LEU A 1112 -18.12 -13.96 5.51
CA LEU A 1112 -18.16 -12.90 6.51
C LEU A 1112 -16.74 -12.51 6.95
N VAL A 1113 -16.31 -11.33 6.50
CA VAL A 1113 -15.01 -10.73 6.84
C VAL A 1113 -15.14 -9.89 8.10
N GLN A 1114 -14.32 -10.17 9.10
CA GLN A 1114 -14.32 -9.47 10.38
C GLN A 1114 -13.50 -8.18 10.26
N VAL A 1115 -13.99 -7.07 10.83
CA VAL A 1115 -13.35 -5.75 10.74
C VAL A 1115 -13.16 -5.13 12.12
N GLY A 1116 -11.95 -4.66 12.39
CA GLY A 1116 -11.61 -3.87 13.57
C GLY A 1116 -10.92 -2.55 13.21
N LYS A 1117 -11.13 -1.52 14.03
CA LYS A 1117 -10.43 -0.23 13.95
C LYS A 1117 -9.19 -0.27 14.83
N LEU A 1118 -8.07 0.17 14.29
CA LEU A 1118 -6.80 0.30 15.01
C LEU A 1118 -6.70 1.67 15.67
N ASN A 1119 -5.88 1.76 16.71
CA ASN A 1119 -5.47 3.05 17.27
C ASN A 1119 -4.54 3.75 16.25
N ASP A 1120 -5.01 4.87 15.72
CA ASP A 1120 -4.32 5.62 14.66
C ASP A 1120 -2.92 6.10 15.10
N GLU A 1121 -2.73 6.37 16.40
CA GLU A 1121 -1.43 6.78 16.93
C GLU A 1121 -0.45 5.61 17.04
N ALA A 1122 -0.93 4.41 17.38
CA ALA A 1122 -0.08 3.23 17.44
C ALA A 1122 0.57 2.94 16.07
N VAL A 1123 -0.23 3.06 14.99
CA VAL A 1123 0.24 2.91 13.62
C VAL A 1123 1.25 4.00 13.26
N ARG A 1124 0.88 5.28 13.48
CA ARG A 1124 1.75 6.41 13.16
C ARG A 1124 3.07 6.38 13.93
N GLY A 1125 3.04 6.01 15.21
CA GLY A 1125 4.20 5.89 16.09
C GLY A 1125 5.13 4.75 15.66
N GLN A 1126 4.58 3.58 15.33
CA GLN A 1126 5.36 2.45 14.82
C GLN A 1126 5.99 2.74 13.46
N TRP A 1127 5.25 3.32 12.51
CA TRP A 1127 5.82 3.73 11.22
C TRP A 1127 6.86 4.84 11.36
N ALA A 1128 6.70 5.76 12.32
CA ALA A 1128 7.73 6.74 12.64
C ALA A 1128 9.00 6.05 13.15
N ASN A 1129 8.84 5.10 14.07
CA ASN A 1129 9.96 4.39 14.68
C ASN A 1129 10.69 3.51 13.65
N LEU A 1130 9.94 2.82 12.78
CA LEU A 1130 10.47 2.06 11.65
C LEU A 1130 11.29 2.93 10.69
N SER A 1131 10.76 4.11 10.34
CA SER A 1131 11.49 5.08 9.51
C SER A 1131 12.78 5.54 10.16
N TRP A 1132 12.78 5.80 11.48
CA TRP A 1132 13.98 6.17 12.22
C TRP A 1132 14.98 5.01 12.31
N GLU A 1133 14.52 3.79 12.60
CA GLU A 1133 15.38 2.60 12.70
C GLU A 1133 16.06 2.26 11.37
N LEU A 1134 15.30 2.28 10.27
CA LEU A 1134 15.83 1.94 8.94
C LEU A 1134 16.70 3.05 8.36
N LEU A 1135 16.20 4.30 8.35
CA LEU A 1135 16.87 5.40 7.63
C LEU A 1135 17.98 6.05 8.45
N TYR A 1136 17.80 6.21 9.77
CA TYR A 1136 18.80 6.86 10.62
C TYR A 1136 19.76 5.86 11.26
N ALA A 1137 19.23 4.82 11.90
CA ALA A 1137 20.04 3.80 12.58
C ALA A 1137 20.57 2.69 11.64
N THR A 1138 20.23 2.74 10.34
CA THR A 1138 20.62 1.74 9.31
C THR A 1138 20.41 0.32 9.79
N ASN A 1139 19.27 0.10 10.44
CA ASN A 1139 18.93 -1.20 10.94
C ASN A 1139 18.16 -2.00 9.88
N ASP A 1140 18.91 -2.74 9.09
CA ASP A 1140 18.48 -3.66 8.03
C ASP A 1140 18.39 -5.14 8.49
N ASP A 1141 18.49 -5.40 9.79
CA ASP A 1141 18.43 -6.76 10.34
C ASP A 1141 16.99 -7.26 10.33
N GLU A 1142 16.68 -8.19 9.42
CA GLU A 1142 15.35 -8.77 9.24
C GLU A 1142 14.93 -9.63 10.44
N GLU A 1143 15.85 -10.40 11.04
CA GLU A 1143 15.58 -11.20 12.24
C GLU A 1143 15.13 -10.34 13.41
N ARG A 1144 15.59 -9.08 13.45
CA ARG A 1144 15.25 -8.17 14.52
C ARG A 1144 13.78 -7.74 14.52
N TYR A 1145 13.13 -7.62 13.36
CA TYR A 1145 11.68 -7.36 13.33
C TYR A 1145 10.91 -8.52 13.96
N SER A 1146 11.39 -9.75 13.75
CA SER A 1146 10.87 -10.96 14.40
C SER A 1146 11.14 -10.97 15.91
N ILE A 1147 12.31 -10.50 16.38
CA ILE A 1147 12.64 -10.38 17.82
C ILE A 1147 11.78 -9.31 18.53
N GLN A 1148 11.43 -8.23 17.84
CA GLN A 1148 10.59 -7.15 18.38
C GLN A 1148 9.08 -7.42 18.25
N ALA A 1149 8.67 -8.63 17.87
CA ALA A 1149 7.27 -9.00 17.72
C ALA A 1149 6.43 -8.61 18.94
N HIS A 1150 5.31 -7.92 18.72
CA HIS A 1150 4.49 -7.40 19.80
C HIS A 1150 3.01 -7.67 19.53
N PRO A 1151 2.48 -8.83 19.96
CA PRO A 1151 1.11 -9.26 19.66
C PRO A 1151 0.02 -8.26 20.05
N VAL A 1152 0.19 -7.54 21.17
CA VAL A 1152 -0.79 -6.51 21.60
C VAL A 1152 -0.77 -5.26 20.72
N LEU A 1153 0.40 -4.88 20.17
CA LEU A 1153 0.52 -3.71 19.31
C LEU A 1153 0.42 -4.05 17.81
N LEU A 1154 0.30 -5.34 17.46
CA LEU A 1154 0.29 -5.86 16.08
C LEU A 1154 1.43 -5.25 15.25
N ARG A 1155 2.64 -5.25 15.84
CA ARG A 1155 3.78 -4.49 15.31
C ARG A 1155 4.16 -5.00 13.93
N ASN A 1156 4.29 -6.31 13.76
CA ASN A 1156 4.77 -6.90 12.52
C ASN A 1156 3.74 -6.75 11.41
N LEU A 1157 2.45 -6.95 11.71
CA LEU A 1157 1.36 -6.66 10.75
C LEU A 1157 1.34 -5.19 10.34
N THR A 1158 1.57 -4.28 11.29
CA THR A 1158 1.61 -2.84 11.03
C THR A 1158 2.84 -2.45 10.20
N VAL A 1159 4.02 -3.02 10.49
CA VAL A 1159 5.26 -2.80 9.72
C VAL A 1159 5.06 -3.26 8.28
N GLN A 1160 4.50 -4.45 8.07
CA GLN A 1160 4.22 -4.99 6.74
C GLN A 1160 3.26 -4.10 5.94
N ALA A 1161 2.27 -3.49 6.59
CA ALA A 1161 1.30 -2.60 5.95
C ALA A 1161 1.90 -1.23 5.50
N ALA A 1162 3.11 -0.88 5.92
CA ALA A 1162 3.78 0.36 5.51
C ALA A 1162 4.19 0.31 4.02
N ASP A 1163 4.29 1.47 3.36
CA ASP A 1163 4.77 1.49 1.97
C ASP A 1163 6.27 1.18 1.90
N PRO A 1164 6.74 0.50 0.82
CA PRO A 1164 8.16 0.34 0.54
C PRO A 1164 8.90 1.71 0.53
N PRO A 1165 10.13 1.79 1.06
CA PRO A 1165 11.00 0.69 1.50
C PRO A 1165 10.81 0.28 2.98
N LEU A 1166 9.80 0.81 3.68
CA LEU A 1166 9.60 0.53 5.11
C LEU A 1166 8.87 -0.79 5.34
N GLY A 1167 7.85 -1.07 4.54
CA GLY A 1167 7.08 -2.31 4.58
C GLY A 1167 6.99 -2.97 3.22
N TYR A 1168 6.22 -4.05 3.14
CA TYR A 1168 6.14 -4.94 1.98
C TYR A 1168 4.70 -5.46 1.78
N PRO A 1169 3.71 -4.57 1.58
CA PRO A 1169 2.35 -4.99 1.28
C PRO A 1169 2.33 -5.67 -0.09
N ILE A 1170 1.73 -6.86 -0.18
CA ILE A 1170 1.72 -7.64 -1.43
C ILE A 1170 0.68 -7.15 -2.44
N TYR A 1171 -0.27 -6.34 -1.97
CA TYR A 1171 -1.24 -5.63 -2.80
C TYR A 1171 -1.48 -4.24 -2.22
N SER A 1172 -1.62 -3.23 -3.09
CA SER A 1172 -2.15 -1.93 -2.70
C SER A 1172 -3.05 -1.43 -3.81
N SER A 1173 -4.31 -1.12 -3.48
CA SER A 1173 -5.23 -0.52 -4.44
C SER A 1173 -4.79 0.91 -4.78
N GLU A 1174 -5.14 1.37 -5.98
CA GLU A 1174 -5.25 2.80 -6.24
C GLU A 1174 -6.28 3.42 -5.27
N LEU A 1175 -6.36 4.76 -5.24
CA LEU A 1175 -7.38 5.46 -4.46
C LEU A 1175 -8.78 5.04 -4.92
N LEU A 1176 -9.54 4.41 -4.02
CA LEU A 1176 -10.93 4.03 -4.25
C LEU A 1176 -11.85 5.08 -3.65
N HIS A 1177 -12.67 5.73 -4.48
CA HIS A 1177 -13.71 6.64 -4.02
C HIS A 1177 -15.01 5.86 -3.79
N LEU A 1178 -15.44 5.80 -2.54
CA LEU A 1178 -16.67 5.11 -2.12
C LEU A 1178 -17.80 6.13 -1.94
N PRO A 1179 -18.87 6.08 -2.75
CA PRO A 1179 -20.02 6.97 -2.60
C PRO A 1179 -20.88 6.56 -1.40
N LEU A 1180 -21.13 7.45 -0.45
CA LEU A 1180 -21.85 7.16 0.80
C LEU A 1180 -23.37 7.37 0.69
N PHE A 1181 -23.91 7.27 -0.53
CA PHE A 1181 -25.26 7.67 -0.87
C PHE A 1181 -26.36 6.69 -0.47
#